data_AF-A0A3D8RVV8-F1
#
_entry.id   AF-A0A3D8RVV8-F1
#
_cell.length_a   1.000
_cell.length_b   1.000
_cell.length_c   1.000
_cell.angle_alpha   90.00
_cell.angle_beta   90.00
_cell.angle_gamma   90.00
#
_symmetry.space_group_name_H-M   'P 1'
#
loop_
_entity.id
_entity.type
_entity.pdbx_description
1 polymer ?
#
loop_
_entity_poly.entity_id
_entity_poly.type
_entity_poly.pdbx_seq_one_letter_code
_entity_poly.pdbx_strand_id
1 'polypeptide(L)'
;MECRRRSGKRRMAYTTQDFRPPAHFLAALWGPGGDVDITQWQWEAPVSRPLPDVANTRRMLPKWLADWNKQEQELENTNGNATYLQVTPIHTPGALEDMFRQFQRSLQETGPSKIDEIFEEFQKQLSYSLSLGAVSDEMLSSVLQETPRSLANFWQHRALLDEKDATGLTYSALCGQLLLPLYISIWGSLKACKVLQPVDHDSGVMADLFSAIAPFAAKEETQIVLRDILQLTSSKQHHLMESGIVSMVRHWTMSWLKNTVVDSTSSIAKAEQASALTELLTRECDKKVRDLEGSVDPATGGTSALESLNNARLSITTTLRAIKLAQNILEPWKASSGRLAEVLDLLPTILISKLLPEFCDPGAMAHVLWYKLRYRMLLTFANMRYIDDDHLIKAWLKFEAVVPNTSRCYEGLRTTPPLSTRESCEIILNHWISQRYVTDGDMLRNHFDASMPGVSPGDLGLLLASVDACREKCWVQSDRLFDMLIRLGKHGQVVPTLKRLLLHGTFLHPLSAAATINKLAACDIPLAWTFYRTFQQHAHWVPRPTYPRTKWEQQRDSILDGCAPLVIGMVNNSSLNLKIILKALGVGTMKSGRSVERQELVHPLQPQKVKLLRKLALAIAHCERRNPRVLIRNIQHINEYLRHHDVSPHPSITRAFTHACITKNILHKSWIGTERARWVLSKVKTVEGAAVADALATTVSCWQQQMLAENEKDDLRNRAPLDLRGRI
;
A
#
# COMPACT_ATOMS: atom_id res chain seq x y z
N MET A 1 -2.58 -48.62 -5.99
CA MET A 1 -3.53 -47.74 -5.26
C MET A 1 -3.21 -47.70 -3.77
N GLU A 2 -3.07 -48.85 -3.10
CA GLU A 2 -2.74 -48.93 -1.66
C GLU A 2 -1.39 -48.30 -1.29
N CYS A 3 -0.35 -48.41 -2.14
CA CYS A 3 0.92 -47.70 -1.93
C CYS A 3 0.76 -46.18 -1.97
N ARG A 4 -0.10 -45.62 -2.84
CA ARG A 4 -0.41 -44.17 -2.85
C ARG A 4 -1.14 -43.75 -1.57
N ARG A 5 -2.06 -44.58 -1.07
CA ARG A 5 -2.78 -44.38 0.20
C ARG A 5 -1.84 -44.39 1.40
N ARG A 6 -0.88 -45.33 1.44
CA ARG A 6 0.15 -45.41 2.49
C ARG A 6 1.18 -44.28 2.42
N SER A 7 1.56 -43.84 1.22
CA SER A 7 2.42 -42.65 1.04
C SER A 7 1.70 -41.35 1.46
N GLY A 8 0.39 -41.25 1.25
CA GLY A 8 -0.42 -40.13 1.75
C GLY A 8 -0.47 -40.07 3.28
N LYS A 9 -0.69 -41.21 3.95
CA LYS A 9 -0.66 -41.30 5.43
C LYS A 9 0.71 -40.96 6.02
N ARG A 10 1.81 -41.43 5.42
CA ARG A 10 3.16 -41.09 5.89
C ARG A 10 3.46 -39.60 5.74
N ARG A 11 3.03 -38.94 4.65
CA ARG A 11 3.20 -37.49 4.49
C ARG A 11 2.46 -36.68 5.54
N MET A 12 1.28 -37.15 5.98
CA MET A 12 0.52 -36.48 7.05
C MET A 12 1.12 -36.72 8.44
N ALA A 13 1.69 -37.90 8.69
CA ALA A 13 2.35 -38.21 9.97
C ALA A 13 3.68 -37.45 10.17
N TYR A 14 4.41 -37.11 9.10
CA TYR A 14 5.63 -36.29 9.20
C TYR A 14 5.34 -34.78 9.25
N THR A 15 4.13 -34.32 8.95
CA THR A 15 3.74 -32.92 9.14
C THR A 15 3.35 -32.57 10.58
N THR A 16 3.21 -33.57 11.47
CA THR A 16 2.77 -33.38 12.86
C THR A 16 3.79 -33.83 13.91
N GLN A 17 5.08 -33.98 13.55
CA GLN A 17 6.13 -34.19 14.55
C GLN A 17 6.41 -32.89 15.31
N ASP A 18 6.01 -32.89 16.59
CA ASP A 18 6.46 -32.10 17.74
C ASP A 18 7.16 -30.77 17.45
N PHE A 19 6.39 -29.68 17.47
CA PHE A 19 6.93 -28.34 17.70
C PHE A 19 6.74 -27.96 19.17
N ARG A 20 7.81 -28.07 19.97
CA ARG A 20 7.91 -27.27 21.19
C ARG A 20 8.21 -25.82 20.78
N PRO A 21 7.35 -24.84 21.12
CA PRO A 21 7.73 -23.44 20.96
C PRO A 21 8.93 -23.13 21.88
N PRO A 22 9.81 -22.16 21.52
CA PRO A 22 10.78 -21.62 22.46
C PRO A 22 10.04 -21.07 23.69
N ALA A 23 10.59 -21.26 24.88
CA ALA A 23 9.96 -21.02 26.19
C ALA A 23 9.51 -19.56 26.48
N HIS A 24 9.59 -18.64 25.52
CA HIS A 24 9.37 -17.20 25.71
C HIS A 24 8.57 -16.58 24.54
N PHE A 25 7.46 -17.21 24.14
CA PHE A 25 6.66 -16.74 23.00
C PHE A 25 5.23 -16.37 23.41
N LEU A 26 4.95 -15.06 23.55
CA LEU A 26 3.61 -14.52 23.85
C LEU A 26 2.55 -14.89 22.80
N ALA A 27 2.94 -15.18 21.57
CA ALA A 27 1.99 -15.63 20.54
C ALA A 27 1.54 -17.10 20.70
N ALA A 28 2.10 -17.86 21.65
CA ALA A 28 1.58 -19.17 22.04
C ALA A 28 0.23 -19.06 22.78
N LEU A 29 -0.07 -17.93 23.43
CA LEU A 29 -1.37 -17.66 24.06
C LEU A 29 -2.56 -17.62 23.07
N TRP A 30 -2.28 -17.41 21.78
CA TRP A 30 -3.29 -17.20 20.75
C TRP A 30 -3.38 -18.35 19.73
N GLY A 31 -2.59 -19.42 19.91
CA GLY A 31 -2.78 -20.66 19.14
C GLY A 31 -4.08 -21.36 19.54
N PRO A 32 -4.68 -22.19 18.66
CA PRO A 32 -5.79 -23.05 19.05
C PRO A 32 -5.27 -24.03 20.12
N GLY A 33 -5.48 -23.70 21.39
CA GLY A 33 -5.13 -24.50 22.57
C GLY A 33 -6.06 -25.69 22.77
N GLY A 34 -6.29 -26.45 21.71
CA GLY A 34 -6.89 -27.77 21.79
C GLY A 34 -5.86 -28.78 21.34
N ASP A 35 -5.37 -29.60 22.26
CA ASP A 35 -5.12 -31.00 21.92
C ASP A 35 -6.47 -31.55 21.44
N VAL A 36 -6.73 -31.42 20.13
CA VAL A 36 -7.69 -32.30 19.49
C VAL A 36 -7.05 -33.66 19.63
N ASP A 37 -7.54 -34.46 20.58
CA ASP A 37 -7.14 -35.84 20.79
C ASP A 37 -7.11 -36.55 19.43
N ILE A 38 -5.91 -36.69 18.85
CA ILE A 38 -5.70 -37.11 17.45
C ILE A 38 -6.13 -38.59 17.28
N THR A 39 -6.45 -39.26 18.39
CA THR A 39 -7.02 -40.61 18.42
C THR A 39 -8.51 -40.66 18.04
N GLN A 40 -9.23 -39.52 18.04
CA GLN A 40 -10.65 -39.45 17.67
C GLN A 40 -10.92 -38.86 16.27
N TRP A 41 -9.93 -38.89 15.36
CA TRP A 41 -10.18 -38.55 13.96
C TRP A 41 -11.02 -39.66 13.28
N GLN A 42 -12.34 -39.55 13.36
CA GLN A 42 -13.26 -40.33 12.53
C GLN A 42 -13.44 -39.60 11.19
N TRP A 43 -13.10 -40.28 10.10
CA TRP A 43 -13.39 -39.77 8.77
C TRP A 43 -14.91 -39.86 8.54
N GLU A 44 -15.59 -38.73 8.50
CA GLU A 44 -16.96 -38.65 8.01
C GLU A 44 -16.94 -38.38 6.50
N ALA A 45 -17.74 -39.13 5.74
CA ALA A 45 -17.91 -38.87 4.32
C ALA A 45 -18.51 -37.48 4.11
N PRO A 46 -18.09 -36.72 3.09
CA PRO A 46 -18.69 -35.42 2.79
C PRO A 46 -20.20 -35.61 2.60
N VAL A 47 -20.97 -35.07 3.54
CA VAL A 47 -22.43 -35.04 3.48
C VAL A 47 -22.79 -34.33 2.18
N SER A 48 -23.50 -35.01 1.30
CA SER A 48 -24.08 -34.41 0.10
C SER A 48 -24.84 -33.17 0.53
N ARG A 49 -24.42 -31.99 0.05
CA ARG A 49 -25.20 -30.76 0.21
C ARG A 49 -26.64 -31.08 -0.15
N PRO A 50 -27.63 -30.79 0.71
CA PRO A 50 -29.00 -30.85 0.26
C PRO A 50 -29.12 -29.89 -0.92
N LEU A 51 -29.45 -30.44 -2.09
CA LEU A 51 -29.88 -29.64 -3.21
C LEU A 51 -31.05 -28.78 -2.70
N PRO A 52 -31.05 -27.45 -2.97
CA PRO A 52 -32.21 -26.66 -2.66
C PRO A 52 -33.39 -27.25 -3.43
N ASP A 53 -34.41 -27.63 -2.68
CA ASP A 53 -35.63 -28.25 -3.18
C ASP A 53 -36.24 -27.34 -4.26
N VAL A 54 -36.19 -27.79 -5.52
CA VAL A 54 -36.57 -27.00 -6.71
C VAL A 54 -38.09 -26.72 -6.76
N ALA A 55 -38.85 -27.22 -5.79
CA ALA A 55 -40.28 -26.94 -5.64
C ALA A 55 -40.60 -25.66 -4.85
N ASN A 56 -39.65 -25.08 -4.08
CA ASN A 56 -39.94 -23.97 -3.15
C ASN A 56 -39.43 -22.58 -3.58
N THR A 57 -38.85 -22.43 -4.76
CA THR A 57 -38.39 -21.13 -5.29
C THR A 57 -39.50 -20.24 -5.88
N ARG A 58 -40.79 -20.62 -5.76
CA ARG A 58 -41.92 -19.78 -6.21
C ARG A 58 -42.65 -19.01 -5.10
N ARG A 59 -42.20 -19.03 -3.84
CA ARG A 59 -42.84 -18.25 -2.76
C ARG A 59 -41.84 -17.73 -1.72
N MET A 60 -40.92 -16.85 -2.12
CA MET A 60 -40.33 -15.89 -1.20
C MET A 60 -40.51 -14.49 -1.77
N LEU A 61 -41.74 -14.01 -1.64
CA LEU A 61 -41.99 -12.57 -1.64
C LEU A 61 -41.28 -11.94 -0.43
N PRO A 62 -40.71 -10.73 -0.55
CA PRO A 62 -40.18 -9.98 0.57
C PRO A 62 -41.21 -9.89 1.70
N LYS A 63 -40.77 -9.92 2.97
CA LYS A 63 -41.68 -9.89 4.14
C LYS A 63 -42.71 -8.73 4.07
N TRP A 64 -42.29 -7.57 3.59
CA TRP A 64 -43.18 -6.41 3.39
C TRP A 64 -44.33 -6.65 2.40
N LEU A 65 -44.18 -7.58 1.44
CA LEU A 65 -45.22 -7.96 0.49
C LEU A 65 -46.14 -9.06 1.02
N ALA A 66 -45.67 -9.89 1.95
CA ALA A 66 -46.49 -10.89 2.65
C ALA A 66 -47.37 -10.26 3.74
N ASP A 67 -46.91 -9.15 4.32
CA ASP A 67 -47.60 -8.42 5.39
C ASP A 67 -48.60 -7.38 4.84
N TRP A 68 -48.58 -7.10 3.54
CA TRP A 68 -49.46 -6.11 2.88
C TRP A 68 -50.95 -6.49 2.99
N ASN A 69 -51.29 -7.77 2.83
CA ASN A 69 -52.68 -8.25 2.93
C ASN A 69 -53.20 -8.38 4.37
N LYS A 70 -52.33 -8.29 5.39
CA LYS A 70 -52.75 -8.34 6.80
C LYS A 70 -53.09 -6.97 7.36
N GLN A 71 -52.47 -5.90 6.83
CA GLN A 71 -52.74 -4.52 7.27
C GLN A 71 -54.11 -3.99 6.84
N GLU A 72 -54.70 -4.50 5.76
CA GLU A 72 -56.08 -4.14 5.37
C GLU A 72 -57.13 -4.68 6.36
N GLN A 73 -56.88 -5.80 7.04
CA GLN A 73 -57.81 -6.37 8.02
C GLN A 73 -57.66 -5.80 9.45
N GLU A 74 -56.53 -5.16 9.76
CA GLU A 74 -56.32 -4.50 11.07
C GLU A 74 -56.79 -3.03 11.07
N LEU A 75 -56.88 -2.38 9.91
CA LEU A 75 -57.42 -1.01 9.80
C LEU A 75 -58.96 -0.93 9.90
N GLU A 76 -59.69 -2.02 9.66
CA GLU A 76 -61.16 -2.02 9.82
C GLU A 76 -61.62 -2.24 11.28
N ASN A 77 -60.72 -2.67 12.17
CA ASN A 77 -61.07 -3.04 13.57
C ASN A 77 -60.63 -2.02 14.63
N THR A 78 -60.17 -0.84 14.25
CA THR A 78 -59.82 0.25 15.18
C THR A 78 -60.65 1.52 14.93
N ASN A 79 -61.96 1.36 14.78
CA ASN A 79 -62.90 2.46 15.01
C ASN A 79 -63.01 2.71 16.52
N GLY A 80 -62.14 3.57 17.05
CA GLY A 80 -62.16 3.97 18.45
C GLY A 80 -61.34 5.23 18.72
N ASN A 81 -61.97 6.39 18.49
CA ASN A 81 -61.67 7.70 19.07
C ASN A 81 -60.21 8.20 18.97
N ALA A 82 -59.87 8.80 17.83
CA ALA A 82 -58.83 9.83 17.77
C ALA A 82 -59.48 11.15 17.30
N THR A 83 -59.50 12.12 18.21
CA THR A 83 -59.96 13.48 17.99
C THR A 83 -59.09 14.13 16.90
N TYR A 84 -59.61 14.22 15.68
CA TYR A 84 -58.99 14.97 14.60
C TYR A 84 -58.95 16.45 14.98
N LEU A 85 -57.74 16.99 15.19
CA LEU A 85 -57.50 18.41 14.95
C LEU A 85 -57.78 18.64 13.46
N GLN A 86 -58.86 19.35 13.17
CA GLN A 86 -59.17 19.85 11.84
C GLN A 86 -58.03 20.78 11.40
N VAL A 87 -57.15 20.27 10.54
CA VAL A 87 -56.27 21.08 9.70
C VAL A 87 -56.65 20.77 8.27
N THR A 88 -57.06 21.81 7.54
CA THR A 88 -57.50 21.74 6.15
C THR A 88 -56.42 21.14 5.24
N PRO A 89 -56.78 20.23 4.32
CA PRO A 89 -55.83 19.62 3.40
C PRO A 89 -55.38 20.67 2.38
N ILE A 90 -54.08 20.98 2.35
CA ILE A 90 -53.50 21.80 1.28
C ILE A 90 -53.34 20.89 0.05
N HIS A 91 -54.39 20.82 -0.76
CA HIS A 91 -54.33 20.32 -2.13
C HIS A 91 -54.18 21.50 -3.09
N THR A 92 -52.95 21.86 -3.49
CA THR A 92 -52.64 22.43 -4.82
C THR A 92 -51.13 22.60 -5.04
N PRO A 93 -50.60 22.37 -6.26
CA PRO A 93 -49.19 22.57 -6.63
C PRO A 93 -48.66 24.02 -6.44
N GLY A 94 -49.54 25.02 -6.31
CA GLY A 94 -49.16 26.43 -6.07
C GLY A 94 -48.86 26.78 -4.60
N ALA A 95 -49.23 25.91 -3.65
CA ALA A 95 -49.12 26.22 -2.23
C ALA A 95 -47.66 26.33 -1.74
N LEU A 96 -46.70 25.67 -2.39
CA LEU A 96 -45.30 25.68 -1.97
C LEU A 96 -44.53 26.91 -2.49
N GLU A 97 -44.86 27.40 -3.69
CA GLU A 97 -44.31 28.67 -4.20
C GLU A 97 -44.80 29.85 -3.37
N ASP A 98 -46.08 29.84 -3.01
CA ASP A 98 -46.66 30.84 -2.11
C ASP A 98 -46.02 30.77 -0.72
N MET A 99 -45.75 29.56 -0.22
CA MET A 99 -45.03 29.34 1.05
C MET A 99 -43.60 29.92 1.01
N PHE A 100 -42.85 29.69 -0.08
CA PHE A 100 -41.50 30.23 -0.24
C PHE A 100 -41.49 31.76 -0.38
N ARG A 101 -42.45 32.32 -1.14
CA ARG A 101 -42.65 33.78 -1.23
C ARG A 101 -43.06 34.38 0.11
N GLN A 102 -43.89 33.70 0.88
CA GLN A 102 -44.29 34.13 2.22
C GLN A 102 -43.10 34.12 3.18
N PHE A 103 -42.27 33.09 3.15
CA PHE A 103 -41.01 33.04 3.89
C PHE A 103 -40.07 34.20 3.54
N GLN A 104 -39.89 34.50 2.25
CA GLN A 104 -39.06 35.63 1.81
C GLN A 104 -39.62 36.99 2.27
N ARG A 105 -40.94 37.20 2.21
CA ARG A 105 -41.59 38.42 2.72
C ARG A 105 -41.45 38.53 4.23
N SER A 106 -41.69 37.45 4.97
CA SER A 106 -41.52 37.42 6.43
C SER A 106 -40.08 37.70 6.85
N LEU A 107 -39.08 37.25 6.09
CA LEU A 107 -37.68 37.63 6.31
C LEU A 107 -37.44 39.14 6.12
N GLN A 108 -38.10 39.79 5.15
CA GLN A 108 -37.95 41.23 4.90
C GLN A 108 -38.69 42.11 5.92
N GLU A 109 -39.83 41.64 6.43
CA GLU A 109 -40.74 42.42 7.28
C GLU A 109 -40.46 42.28 8.80
N THR A 110 -39.73 41.25 9.23
CA THR A 110 -39.60 40.89 10.67
C THR A 110 -38.19 41.15 11.24
N GLY A 111 -38.11 41.47 12.55
CA GLY A 111 -36.85 41.71 13.27
C GLY A 111 -36.10 40.44 13.69
N PRO A 112 -34.81 40.53 14.11
CA PRO A 112 -33.93 39.39 14.36
C PRO A 112 -34.38 38.45 15.48
N SER A 113 -35.23 38.91 16.40
CA SER A 113 -35.77 38.10 17.49
C SER A 113 -36.79 37.03 17.06
N LYS A 114 -37.29 37.07 15.83
CA LYS A 114 -38.29 36.11 15.30
C LYS A 114 -37.79 35.23 14.16
N ILE A 115 -36.50 35.31 13.82
CA ILE A 115 -35.92 34.56 12.69
C ILE A 115 -36.01 33.06 12.93
N ASP A 116 -35.72 32.61 14.15
CA ASP A 116 -35.78 31.19 14.51
C ASP A 116 -37.20 30.64 14.35
N GLU A 117 -38.23 31.38 14.79
CA GLU A 117 -39.64 31.01 14.64
C GLU A 117 -40.08 30.90 13.17
N ILE A 118 -39.64 31.85 12.34
CA ILE A 118 -39.93 31.86 10.89
C ILE A 118 -39.27 30.66 10.21
N PHE A 119 -38.03 30.33 10.60
CA PHE A 119 -37.30 29.18 10.07
C PHE A 119 -37.91 27.85 10.49
N GLU A 120 -38.30 27.71 11.76
CA GLU A 120 -38.95 26.49 12.26
C GLU A 120 -40.27 26.23 11.56
N GLU A 121 -41.11 27.26 11.37
CA GLU A 121 -42.39 27.11 10.67
C GLU A 121 -42.18 26.74 9.19
N PHE A 122 -41.26 27.43 8.50
CA PHE A 122 -40.90 27.10 7.13
C PHE A 122 -40.35 25.67 7.00
N GLN A 123 -39.43 25.27 7.89
CA GLN A 123 -38.86 23.93 7.92
C GLN A 123 -39.93 22.86 8.12
N LYS A 124 -40.88 23.08 9.03
CA LYS A 124 -41.96 22.14 9.32
C LYS A 124 -42.88 21.94 8.12
N GLN A 125 -43.29 23.03 7.47
CA GLN A 125 -44.18 22.97 6.30
C GLN A 125 -43.48 22.36 5.07
N LEU A 126 -42.20 22.68 4.85
CA LEU A 126 -41.39 22.09 3.79
C LEU A 126 -41.18 20.59 4.01
N SER A 127 -40.86 20.18 5.25
CA SER A 127 -40.62 18.78 5.61
C SER A 127 -41.88 17.93 5.42
N TYR A 128 -43.04 18.44 5.83
CA TYR A 128 -44.33 17.79 5.60
C TYR A 128 -44.59 17.58 4.10
N SER A 129 -44.39 18.61 3.29
CA SER A 129 -44.63 18.55 1.84
C SER A 129 -43.67 17.59 1.12
N LEU A 130 -42.39 17.57 1.52
CA LEU A 130 -41.39 16.62 1.02
C LEU A 130 -41.74 15.18 1.39
N SER A 131 -42.19 14.93 2.62
CA SER A 131 -42.56 13.59 3.08
C SER A 131 -43.75 12.99 2.32
N LEU A 132 -44.62 13.85 1.78
CA LEU A 132 -45.75 13.46 0.92
C LEU A 132 -45.35 13.28 -0.55
N GLY A 133 -44.12 13.65 -0.95
CA GLY A 133 -43.67 13.59 -2.35
C GLY A 133 -44.31 14.67 -3.23
N ALA A 134 -44.81 15.77 -2.65
CA ALA A 134 -45.52 16.83 -3.37
C ALA A 134 -44.60 17.90 -3.97
N VAL A 135 -43.28 17.82 -3.75
CA VAL A 135 -42.30 18.82 -4.17
C VAL A 135 -41.57 18.32 -5.43
N SER A 136 -41.55 19.15 -6.48
CA SER A 136 -40.78 18.86 -7.69
C SER A 136 -39.28 19.10 -7.48
N ASP A 137 -38.47 18.43 -8.27
CA ASP A 137 -37.01 18.58 -8.28
C ASP A 137 -36.56 20.03 -8.57
N GLU A 138 -37.26 20.72 -9.48
CA GLU A 138 -37.01 22.14 -9.81
C GLU A 138 -37.25 23.05 -8.59
N MET A 139 -38.34 22.81 -7.86
CA MET A 139 -38.67 23.58 -6.67
C MET A 139 -37.68 23.30 -5.53
N LEU A 140 -37.28 22.05 -5.36
CA LEU A 140 -36.28 21.67 -4.35
C LEU A 140 -34.92 22.31 -4.64
N SER A 141 -34.46 22.32 -5.89
CA SER A 141 -33.23 23.04 -6.28
C SER A 141 -33.35 24.54 -6.02
N SER A 142 -34.50 25.17 -6.38
CA SER A 142 -34.75 26.58 -6.08
C SER A 142 -34.66 26.88 -4.59
N VAL A 143 -35.26 26.04 -3.73
CA VAL A 143 -35.20 26.21 -2.27
C VAL A 143 -33.76 26.09 -1.77
N LEU A 144 -32.98 25.12 -2.26
CA LEU A 144 -31.58 24.91 -1.86
C LEU A 144 -30.67 26.09 -2.26
N GLN A 145 -30.96 26.76 -3.38
CA GLN A 145 -30.14 27.87 -3.88
C GLN A 145 -30.58 29.24 -3.32
N GLU A 146 -31.88 29.49 -3.21
CA GLU A 146 -32.44 30.81 -2.87
C GLU A 146 -32.57 31.04 -1.36
N THR A 147 -32.73 29.99 -0.55
CA THR A 147 -32.81 30.14 0.92
C THR A 147 -31.52 30.72 1.51
N PRO A 148 -30.32 30.22 1.13
CA PRO A 148 -29.05 30.78 1.63
C PRO A 148 -28.81 32.20 1.12
N ARG A 149 -29.19 32.51 -0.13
CA ARG A 149 -29.08 33.86 -0.71
C ARG A 149 -29.97 34.86 0.01
N SER A 150 -31.21 34.48 0.30
CA SER A 150 -32.17 35.31 1.03
C SER A 150 -31.66 35.63 2.44
N LEU A 151 -31.07 34.64 3.11
CA LEU A 151 -30.44 34.82 4.42
C LEU A 151 -29.19 35.71 4.34
N ALA A 152 -28.35 35.54 3.31
CA ALA A 152 -27.19 36.39 3.04
C ALA A 152 -27.57 37.86 2.92
N ASN A 153 -28.57 38.13 2.08
CA ASN A 153 -29.03 39.48 1.81
C ASN A 153 -29.63 40.12 3.06
N PHE A 154 -30.43 39.37 3.83
CA PHE A 154 -31.00 39.84 5.09
C PHE A 154 -29.91 40.32 6.07
N TRP A 155 -28.85 39.52 6.26
CA TRP A 155 -27.77 39.87 7.18
C TRP A 155 -26.82 40.94 6.63
N GLN A 156 -26.55 40.97 5.32
CA GLN A 156 -25.74 42.02 4.68
C GLN A 156 -26.41 43.39 4.76
N HIS A 157 -27.72 43.47 4.50
CA HIS A 157 -28.49 44.71 4.63
C HIS A 157 -28.51 45.24 6.07
N ARG A 158 -28.46 44.35 7.06
CA ARG A 158 -28.42 44.70 8.49
C ARG A 158 -27.04 45.11 9.00
N ALA A 159 -25.97 44.46 8.53
CA ALA A 159 -24.60 44.84 8.86
C ALA A 159 -24.26 46.27 8.38
N LEU A 160 -24.97 46.77 7.35
CA LEU A 160 -24.89 48.16 6.88
C LEU A 160 -25.71 49.15 7.72
N LEU A 161 -26.63 48.68 8.57
CA LEU A 161 -27.54 49.50 9.37
C LEU A 161 -27.12 49.65 10.84
N ASP A 162 -26.44 48.66 11.43
CA ASP A 162 -25.97 48.69 12.82
C ASP A 162 -24.45 48.90 12.91
N GLU A 163 -23.99 50.16 13.00
CA GLU A 163 -22.57 50.51 13.16
C GLU A 163 -21.97 50.23 14.55
N LYS A 164 -22.76 49.83 15.56
CA LYS A 164 -22.30 49.85 16.97
C LYS A 164 -22.32 48.55 17.77
N ASP A 165 -23.04 47.51 17.35
CA ASP A 165 -23.14 46.24 18.11
C ASP A 165 -22.91 44.99 17.26
N ALA A 166 -22.02 45.05 16.27
CA ALA A 166 -21.56 43.88 15.54
C ALA A 166 -20.68 42.98 16.44
N THR A 167 -21.31 42.33 17.42
CA THR A 167 -20.71 41.30 18.27
C THR A 167 -20.39 40.08 17.42
N GLY A 168 -19.20 40.08 16.81
CA GLY A 168 -18.26 38.96 16.63
C GLY A 168 -18.71 37.61 16.04
N LEU A 169 -20.00 37.35 15.79
CA LEU A 169 -20.49 36.13 15.17
C LEU A 169 -20.32 36.28 13.67
N THR A 170 -19.23 35.69 13.16
CA THR A 170 -19.00 35.54 11.72
C THR A 170 -20.27 34.98 11.06
N TYR A 171 -20.71 35.60 9.97
CA TYR A 171 -21.84 35.18 9.12
C TYR A 171 -21.90 33.65 8.88
N SER A 172 -20.74 32.97 8.84
CA SER A 172 -20.61 31.51 8.76
C SER A 172 -21.18 30.73 9.96
N ALA A 173 -21.11 31.27 11.17
CA ALA A 173 -21.59 30.62 12.39
C ALA A 173 -23.13 30.64 12.46
N LEU A 174 -23.73 31.77 12.11
CA LEU A 174 -25.20 31.96 12.02
C LEU A 174 -25.81 31.11 10.91
N CYS A 175 -25.19 31.10 9.71
CA CYS A 175 -25.61 30.20 8.63
C CYS A 175 -25.57 28.73 9.06
N GLY A 176 -24.58 28.33 9.87
CA GLY A 176 -24.47 26.97 10.39
C GLY A 176 -25.45 26.60 11.51
N GLN A 177 -26.11 27.58 12.14
CA GLN A 177 -27.16 27.35 13.14
C GLN A 177 -28.54 27.16 12.47
N LEU A 178 -28.84 27.91 11.41
CA LEU A 178 -30.15 27.91 10.75
C LEU A 178 -30.24 26.98 9.53
N LEU A 179 -29.22 26.97 8.67
CA LEU A 179 -29.28 26.20 7.41
C LEU A 179 -29.00 24.72 7.61
N LEU A 180 -28.16 24.35 8.59
CA LEU A 180 -27.83 22.94 8.82
C LEU A 180 -29.07 22.13 9.28
N PRO A 181 -29.85 22.55 10.29
CA PRO A 181 -31.09 21.86 10.66
C PRO A 181 -32.06 21.74 9.48
N LEU A 182 -32.21 22.80 8.68
CA LEU A 182 -33.05 22.80 7.49
C LEU A 182 -32.60 21.71 6.50
N TYR A 183 -31.32 21.64 6.13
CA TYR A 183 -30.83 20.63 5.18
C TYR A 183 -30.94 19.20 5.73
N ILE A 184 -30.68 19.00 7.02
CA ILE A 184 -30.87 17.71 7.69
C ILE A 184 -32.36 17.31 7.64
N SER A 185 -33.27 18.26 7.86
CA SER A 185 -34.72 18.04 7.78
C SER A 185 -35.19 17.71 6.37
N ILE A 186 -34.64 18.40 5.35
CA ILE A 186 -34.90 18.13 3.94
C ILE A 186 -34.49 16.68 3.63
N TRP A 187 -33.26 16.28 3.98
CA TRP A 187 -32.81 14.91 3.77
C TRP A 187 -33.66 13.87 4.53
N GLY A 188 -33.95 14.14 5.81
CA GLY A 188 -34.80 13.26 6.62
C GLY A 188 -36.18 13.06 6.00
N SER A 189 -36.75 14.12 5.43
CA SER A 189 -38.06 14.10 4.78
C SER A 189 -38.05 13.37 3.45
N LEU A 190 -36.99 13.54 2.64
CA LEU A 190 -36.78 12.77 1.41
C LEU A 190 -36.63 11.27 1.71
N LYS A 191 -35.88 10.92 2.76
CA LYS A 191 -35.70 9.53 3.20
C LYS A 191 -36.99 8.92 3.75
N ALA A 192 -37.84 9.73 4.38
CA ALA A 192 -39.13 9.30 4.93
C ALA A 192 -40.25 9.24 3.88
N CYS A 193 -40.04 9.79 2.68
CA CYS A 193 -41.02 9.78 1.61
C CYS A 193 -41.31 8.33 1.18
N LYS A 194 -42.58 7.95 1.18
CA LYS A 194 -43.02 6.61 0.74
C LYS A 194 -43.16 6.50 -0.78
N VAL A 195 -43.22 7.64 -1.47
CA VAL A 195 -43.56 7.74 -2.90
C VAL A 195 -42.30 7.81 -3.76
N LEU A 196 -41.35 8.67 -3.41
CA LEU A 196 -40.09 8.85 -4.14
C LEU A 196 -38.93 8.42 -3.24
N GLN A 197 -38.05 7.55 -3.76
CA GLN A 197 -36.80 7.24 -3.08
C GLN A 197 -35.71 8.25 -3.48
N PRO A 198 -34.65 8.43 -2.66
CA PRO A 198 -33.51 9.29 -3.00
C PRO A 198 -32.85 9.00 -4.36
N VAL A 199 -32.94 7.76 -4.86
CA VAL A 199 -32.44 7.36 -6.18
C VAL A 199 -33.28 7.91 -7.33
N ASP A 200 -34.57 8.18 -7.08
CA ASP A 200 -35.54 8.59 -8.10
C ASP A 200 -35.47 10.09 -8.42
N HIS A 201 -34.86 10.89 -7.55
CA HIS A 201 -34.64 12.32 -7.74
C HIS A 201 -33.56 12.62 -8.78
N ASP A 202 -33.70 13.75 -9.47
CA ASP A 202 -32.69 14.20 -10.42
C ASP A 202 -31.31 14.36 -9.78
N SER A 203 -30.30 14.01 -10.57
CA SER A 203 -28.91 14.03 -10.14
C SER A 203 -28.40 15.44 -9.86
N GLY A 204 -28.96 16.47 -10.51
CA GLY A 204 -28.63 17.86 -10.23
C GLY A 204 -29.09 18.28 -8.83
N VAL A 205 -30.33 17.93 -8.45
CA VAL A 205 -30.89 18.28 -7.13
C VAL A 205 -30.15 17.59 -5.99
N MET A 206 -29.81 16.31 -6.18
CA MET A 206 -28.99 15.59 -5.20
C MET A 206 -27.58 16.17 -5.08
N ALA A 207 -27.00 16.65 -6.19
CA ALA A 207 -25.72 17.37 -6.17
C ALA A 207 -25.80 18.72 -5.44
N ASP A 208 -26.88 19.48 -5.65
CA ASP A 208 -27.13 20.74 -4.95
C ASP A 208 -27.28 20.50 -3.44
N LEU A 209 -28.09 19.53 -3.04
CA LEU A 209 -28.30 19.17 -1.63
C LEU A 209 -27.00 18.73 -0.97
N PHE A 210 -26.24 17.85 -1.63
CA PHE A 210 -24.96 17.38 -1.10
C PHE A 210 -23.95 18.51 -0.98
N SER A 211 -23.88 19.39 -1.97
CA SER A 211 -22.98 20.56 -1.97
C SER A 211 -23.36 21.59 -0.91
N ALA A 212 -24.65 21.71 -0.57
CA ALA A 212 -25.13 22.57 0.50
C ALA A 212 -24.76 22.04 1.91
N ILE A 213 -24.72 20.72 2.09
CA ILE A 213 -24.38 20.05 3.36
C ILE A 213 -22.87 19.92 3.56
N ALA A 214 -22.11 19.68 2.48
CA ALA A 214 -20.66 19.43 2.49
C ALA A 214 -19.80 20.43 3.30
N PRO A 215 -20.06 21.75 3.31
CA PRO A 215 -19.31 22.72 4.12
C PRO A 215 -19.36 22.46 5.63
N PHE A 216 -20.41 21.77 6.10
CA PHE A 216 -20.61 21.47 7.52
C PHE A 216 -20.06 20.10 7.93
N ALA A 217 -19.30 19.41 7.07
CA ALA A 217 -18.75 18.07 7.29
C ALA A 217 -17.78 17.95 8.49
N ALA A 218 -17.44 19.06 9.16
CA ALA A 218 -16.70 19.05 10.41
C ALA A 218 -17.51 18.52 11.61
N LYS A 219 -18.86 18.63 11.58
CA LYS A 219 -19.74 18.13 12.64
C LYS A 219 -20.12 16.67 12.40
N GLU A 220 -20.18 15.88 13.47
CA GLU A 220 -20.49 14.44 13.41
C GLU A 220 -21.89 14.15 12.84
N GLU A 221 -22.91 14.93 13.22
CA GLU A 221 -24.27 14.83 12.69
C GLU A 221 -24.29 14.95 11.16
N THR A 222 -23.55 15.91 10.61
CA THR A 222 -23.42 16.11 9.16
C THR A 222 -22.71 14.95 8.48
N GLN A 223 -21.68 14.38 9.12
CA GLN A 223 -20.93 13.24 8.57
C GLN A 223 -21.83 12.01 8.39
N ILE A 224 -22.75 11.78 9.33
CA ILE A 224 -23.75 10.70 9.26
C ILE A 224 -24.70 10.94 8.09
N VAL A 225 -25.21 12.17 7.94
CA VAL A 225 -26.11 12.52 6.83
C VAL A 225 -25.45 12.38 5.46
N LEU A 226 -24.22 12.88 5.30
CA LEU A 226 -23.48 12.77 4.04
C LEU A 226 -23.18 11.31 3.67
N ARG A 227 -22.87 10.46 4.65
CA ARG A 227 -22.73 9.01 4.46
C ARG A 227 -24.04 8.40 3.97
N ASP A 228 -25.15 8.72 4.63
CA ASP A 228 -26.47 8.22 4.27
C ASP A 228 -26.86 8.61 2.84
N ILE A 229 -26.57 9.85 2.43
CA ILE A 229 -26.81 10.32 1.06
C ILE A 229 -26.01 9.48 0.06
N LEU A 230 -24.71 9.30 0.29
CA LEU A 230 -23.88 8.50 -0.63
C LEU A 230 -24.31 7.04 -0.71
N GLN A 231 -24.80 6.47 0.39
CA GLN A 231 -25.29 5.09 0.42
C GLN A 231 -26.62 4.91 -0.33
N LEU A 232 -27.50 5.92 -0.31
CA LEU A 232 -28.84 5.87 -0.90
C LEU A 232 -28.93 6.50 -2.29
N THR A 233 -27.83 6.97 -2.86
CA THR A 233 -27.77 7.55 -4.21
C THR A 233 -27.13 6.59 -5.21
N SER A 234 -27.51 6.72 -6.48
CA SER A 234 -26.98 5.92 -7.58
C SER A 234 -25.59 6.38 -8.03
N SER A 235 -24.86 5.51 -8.72
CA SER A 235 -23.56 5.85 -9.30
C SER A 235 -23.63 7.01 -10.32
N LYS A 236 -24.76 7.18 -11.01
CA LYS A 236 -24.97 8.33 -11.91
C LYS A 236 -25.05 9.64 -11.12
N GLN A 237 -25.77 9.64 -9.99
CA GLN A 237 -25.86 10.78 -9.09
C GLN A 237 -24.49 11.11 -8.48
N HIS A 238 -23.70 10.11 -8.08
CA HIS A 238 -22.34 10.32 -7.56
C HIS A 238 -21.42 11.09 -8.52
N HIS A 239 -21.55 10.87 -9.84
CA HIS A 239 -20.79 11.60 -10.85
C HIS A 239 -21.13 13.10 -10.93
N LEU A 240 -22.36 13.48 -10.65
CA LEU A 240 -22.76 14.90 -10.61
C LEU A 240 -22.49 15.55 -9.25
N MET A 241 -22.32 14.74 -8.21
CA MET A 241 -21.93 15.18 -6.87
C MET A 241 -20.41 15.38 -6.69
N GLU A 242 -19.60 15.26 -7.75
CA GLU A 242 -18.12 15.32 -7.71
C GLU A 242 -17.58 16.55 -6.94
N SER A 243 -18.06 17.75 -7.27
CA SER A 243 -17.65 19.00 -6.62
C SER A 243 -18.04 19.04 -5.14
N GLY A 244 -19.23 18.53 -4.81
CA GLY A 244 -19.71 18.39 -3.45
C GLY A 244 -18.89 17.39 -2.64
N ILE A 245 -18.50 16.25 -3.21
CA ILE A 245 -17.63 15.24 -2.60
C ILE A 245 -16.25 15.83 -2.28
N VAL A 246 -15.67 16.57 -3.23
CA VAL A 246 -14.38 17.26 -3.03
C VAL A 246 -14.50 18.32 -1.93
N SER A 247 -15.60 19.09 -1.92
CA SER A 247 -15.88 20.05 -0.86
C SER A 247 -16.03 19.38 0.50
N MET A 248 -16.73 18.24 0.58
CA MET A 248 -16.89 17.45 1.80
C MET A 248 -15.53 17.01 2.34
N VAL A 249 -14.72 16.34 1.51
CA VAL A 249 -13.39 15.86 1.91
C VAL A 249 -12.54 17.03 2.39
N ARG A 250 -12.56 18.18 1.69
CA ARG A 250 -11.83 19.38 2.10
C ARG A 250 -12.27 19.88 3.48
N HIS A 251 -13.55 20.15 3.69
CA HIS A 251 -14.04 20.70 4.98
C HIS A 251 -13.88 19.71 6.14
N TRP A 252 -14.12 18.42 5.89
CA TRP A 252 -13.93 17.36 6.87
C TRP A 252 -12.46 17.28 7.29
N THR A 253 -11.54 17.22 6.33
CA THR A 253 -10.10 17.07 6.65
C THR A 253 -9.51 18.32 7.30
N MET A 254 -10.02 19.50 6.95
CA MET A 254 -9.68 20.76 7.64
C MET A 254 -10.12 20.77 9.10
N SER A 255 -11.16 20.03 9.48
CA SER A 255 -11.60 19.93 10.86
C SER A 255 -10.53 19.27 11.76
N TRP A 256 -9.74 18.34 11.22
CA TRP A 256 -8.68 17.66 11.98
C TRP A 256 -7.59 18.61 12.49
N LEU A 257 -7.42 19.76 11.83
CA LEU A 257 -6.40 20.74 12.19
C LEU A 257 -6.80 21.60 13.40
N LYS A 258 -8.07 21.57 13.80
CA LYS A 258 -8.56 22.26 14.99
C LYS A 258 -8.27 21.37 16.21
N ASN A 259 -7.49 21.87 17.16
CA ASN A 259 -7.23 21.18 18.42
C ASN A 259 -8.48 21.28 19.31
N THR A 260 -9.32 20.24 19.35
CA THR A 260 -10.38 20.15 20.34
C THR A 260 -9.80 19.55 21.62
N VAL A 261 -9.75 20.34 22.69
CA VAL A 261 -9.43 19.84 24.03
C VAL A 261 -10.68 19.08 24.51
N VAL A 262 -10.57 17.76 24.64
CA VAL A 262 -11.64 16.91 25.19
C VAL A 262 -11.17 16.42 26.56
N ASP A 263 -12.04 16.48 27.56
CA ASP A 263 -11.77 15.92 28.89
C ASP A 263 -11.59 14.40 28.80
N SER A 264 -10.33 13.96 28.76
CA SER A 264 -9.94 12.55 28.57
C SER A 264 -9.76 11.78 29.88
N THR A 265 -9.81 12.46 31.03
CA THR A 265 -9.48 11.92 32.36
C THR A 265 -10.29 10.68 32.73
N SER A 266 -11.61 10.69 32.50
CA SER A 266 -12.50 9.57 32.85
C SER A 266 -12.25 8.31 32.01
N SER A 267 -11.88 8.48 30.73
CA SER A 267 -11.65 7.35 29.82
C SER A 267 -10.24 6.78 29.96
N ILE A 268 -9.26 7.63 30.26
CA ILE A 268 -7.90 7.19 30.65
C ILE A 268 -7.97 6.37 31.94
N ALA A 269 -8.68 6.84 32.97
CA ALA A 269 -8.83 6.10 34.23
C ALA A 269 -9.47 4.72 34.02
N LYS A 270 -10.48 4.60 33.14
CA LYS A 270 -11.08 3.31 32.78
C LYS A 270 -10.09 2.37 32.07
N ALA A 271 -9.24 2.91 31.19
CA ALA A 271 -8.21 2.13 30.50
C ALA A 271 -7.11 1.67 31.47
N GLU A 272 -6.69 2.53 32.41
CA GLU A 272 -5.72 2.21 33.46
C GLU A 272 -6.25 1.12 34.40
N GLN A 273 -7.51 1.23 34.84
CA GLN A 273 -8.15 0.21 35.68
C GLN A 273 -8.24 -1.14 34.97
N ALA A 274 -8.62 -1.16 33.69
CA ALA A 274 -8.67 -2.39 32.89
C ALA A 274 -7.27 -3.01 32.70
N SER A 275 -6.25 -2.17 32.51
CA SER A 275 -4.85 -2.60 32.42
C SER A 275 -4.36 -3.26 33.71
N ALA A 276 -4.65 -2.65 34.87
CA ALA A 276 -4.29 -3.20 36.17
C ALA A 276 -4.96 -4.56 36.44
N LEU A 277 -6.24 -4.70 36.10
CA LEU A 277 -6.97 -5.96 36.22
C LEU A 277 -6.37 -7.06 35.31
N THR A 278 -5.97 -6.68 34.10
CA THR A 278 -5.34 -7.61 33.14
C THR A 278 -4.00 -8.10 33.63
N GLU A 279 -3.17 -7.21 34.18
CA GLU A 279 -1.87 -7.55 34.76
C GLU A 279 -2.02 -8.55 35.93
N LEU A 280 -3.07 -8.40 36.74
CA LEU A 280 -3.37 -9.34 37.82
C LEU A 280 -3.74 -10.74 37.28
N LEU A 281 -4.64 -10.80 36.30
CA LEU A 281 -5.10 -12.07 35.73
C LEU A 281 -4.03 -12.79 34.90
N THR A 282 -3.17 -12.06 34.19
CA THR A 282 -2.03 -12.66 33.48
C THR A 282 -0.99 -13.23 34.45
N ARG A 283 -0.70 -12.53 35.55
CA ARG A 283 0.17 -13.06 36.62
C ARG A 283 -0.42 -14.31 37.28
N GLU A 284 -1.73 -14.36 37.49
CA GLU A 284 -2.40 -15.55 38.03
C GLU A 284 -2.31 -16.73 37.06
N CYS A 285 -2.50 -16.48 35.76
CA CYS A 285 -2.31 -17.48 34.71
C CYS A 285 -0.87 -17.99 34.69
N ASP A 286 0.14 -17.11 34.69
CA ASP A 286 1.56 -17.50 34.72
C ASP A 286 1.93 -18.29 35.97
N LYS A 287 1.28 -18.01 37.10
CA LYS A 287 1.46 -18.79 38.33
C LYS A 287 0.88 -20.21 38.16
N LYS A 288 -0.37 -20.33 37.71
CA LYS A 288 -1.04 -21.63 37.51
C LYS A 288 -0.38 -22.49 36.44
N VAL A 289 0.17 -21.88 35.39
CA VAL A 289 0.95 -22.59 34.36
C VAL A 289 2.28 -23.11 34.92
N ARG A 290 2.98 -22.34 35.77
CA ARG A 290 4.19 -22.83 36.46
C ARG A 290 3.90 -23.91 37.49
N ASP A 291 2.79 -23.79 38.22
CA ASP A 291 2.36 -24.79 39.20
C ASP A 291 2.01 -26.14 38.51
N LEU A 292 1.57 -26.10 37.25
CA LEU A 292 1.33 -27.28 36.41
C LEU A 292 2.63 -28.02 36.01
N GLU A 293 3.72 -27.30 35.77
CA GLU A 293 5.02 -27.91 35.43
C GLU A 293 5.61 -28.76 36.57
N GLY A 294 5.10 -28.59 37.80
CA GLY A 294 5.51 -29.34 39.00
C GLY A 294 4.44 -30.25 39.62
N SER A 295 3.25 -30.38 39.01
CA SER A 295 2.11 -31.11 39.60
C SER A 295 2.17 -32.64 39.36
N VAL A 296 1.77 -33.41 40.37
CA VAL A 296 1.62 -34.89 40.32
C VAL A 296 0.28 -35.32 39.69
N ASP A 297 -0.71 -34.41 39.62
CA ASP A 297 -2.04 -34.68 39.06
C ASP A 297 -2.37 -33.71 37.91
N PRO A 298 -2.11 -34.10 36.64
CA PRO A 298 -2.15 -33.20 35.48
C PRO A 298 -3.58 -32.87 35.01
N ALA A 299 -4.59 -33.67 35.34
CA ALA A 299 -5.95 -33.51 34.82
C ALA A 299 -6.72 -32.34 35.46
N THR A 300 -6.67 -32.23 36.79
CA THR A 300 -7.27 -31.14 37.59
C THR A 300 -6.49 -29.84 37.53
N GLY A 301 -5.16 -29.92 37.42
CA GLY A 301 -4.32 -28.75 37.15
C GLY A 301 -4.57 -28.18 35.74
N GLY A 302 -4.80 -29.04 34.76
CA GLY A 302 -5.01 -28.65 33.37
C GLY A 302 -6.28 -27.83 33.15
N THR A 303 -7.41 -28.21 33.76
CA THR A 303 -8.67 -27.47 33.64
C THR A 303 -8.61 -26.10 34.29
N SER A 304 -8.01 -26.00 35.49
CA SER A 304 -7.83 -24.74 36.22
C SER A 304 -6.91 -23.76 35.47
N ALA A 305 -5.83 -24.25 34.85
CA ALA A 305 -4.96 -23.41 34.02
C ALA A 305 -5.63 -22.98 32.72
N LEU A 306 -6.43 -23.85 32.09
CA LEU A 306 -7.20 -23.51 30.89
C LEU A 306 -8.24 -22.42 31.18
N GLU A 307 -8.92 -22.51 32.34
CA GLU A 307 -9.86 -21.48 32.79
C GLU A 307 -9.16 -20.14 33.03
N SER A 308 -8.01 -20.15 33.73
CA SER A 308 -7.21 -18.94 33.93
C SER A 308 -6.64 -18.35 32.63
N LEU A 309 -6.27 -19.20 31.67
CA LEU A 309 -5.86 -18.76 30.33
C LEU A 309 -7.01 -18.06 29.60
N ASN A 310 -8.22 -18.62 29.64
CA ASN A 310 -9.41 -18.01 29.03
C ASN A 310 -9.79 -16.69 29.71
N ASN A 311 -9.69 -16.60 31.04
CA ASN A 311 -9.94 -15.37 31.79
C ASN A 311 -8.90 -14.28 31.47
N ALA A 312 -7.61 -14.64 31.41
CA ALA A 312 -6.56 -13.73 30.98
C ALA A 312 -6.78 -13.25 29.54
N ARG A 313 -7.15 -14.16 28.63
CA ARG A 313 -7.47 -13.84 27.24
C ARG A 313 -8.64 -12.86 27.13
N LEU A 314 -9.75 -13.12 27.83
CA LEU A 314 -10.90 -12.22 27.86
C LEU A 314 -10.49 -10.84 28.39
N SER A 315 -9.75 -10.79 29.50
CA SER A 315 -9.28 -9.54 30.11
C SER A 315 -8.40 -8.72 29.17
N ILE A 316 -7.46 -9.36 28.47
CA ILE A 316 -6.62 -8.70 27.48
C ILE A 316 -7.50 -8.06 26.39
N THR A 317 -8.47 -8.79 25.85
CA THR A 317 -9.36 -8.25 24.81
C THR A 317 -10.23 -7.09 25.30
N THR A 318 -10.73 -7.14 26.53
CA THR A 318 -11.51 -6.03 27.12
C THR A 318 -10.65 -4.79 27.34
N THR A 319 -9.40 -4.97 27.79
CA THR A 319 -8.46 -3.88 28.03
C THR A 319 -8.02 -3.23 26.73
N LEU A 320 -7.71 -4.02 25.69
CA LEU A 320 -7.41 -3.48 24.36
C LEU A 320 -8.58 -2.64 23.83
N ARG A 321 -9.83 -3.05 24.06
CA ARG A 321 -11.01 -2.25 23.70
C ARG A 321 -11.09 -0.95 24.49
N ALA A 322 -10.84 -0.98 25.80
CA ALA A 322 -10.84 0.22 26.65
C ALA A 322 -9.73 1.21 26.25
N ILE A 323 -8.53 0.71 25.95
CA ILE A 323 -7.40 1.51 25.43
C ILE A 323 -7.78 2.14 24.09
N LYS A 324 -8.40 1.39 23.16
CA LYS A 324 -8.83 1.92 21.86
C LYS A 324 -9.87 3.03 22.02
N LEU A 325 -10.81 2.91 22.96
CA LEU A 325 -11.77 3.97 23.26
C LEU A 325 -11.10 5.22 23.83
N ALA A 326 -10.14 5.06 24.75
CA ALA A 326 -9.35 6.18 25.28
C ALA A 326 -8.49 6.84 24.18
N GLN A 327 -7.87 6.05 23.29
CA GLN A 327 -7.13 6.54 22.13
C GLN A 327 -8.01 7.33 21.18
N ASN A 328 -9.25 6.89 20.91
CA ASN A 328 -10.18 7.63 20.05
C ASN A 328 -10.53 9.01 20.62
N ILE A 329 -10.48 9.18 21.94
CA ILE A 329 -10.71 10.47 22.60
C ILE A 329 -9.45 11.35 22.54
N LEU A 330 -8.27 10.74 22.72
CA LEU A 330 -6.98 11.44 22.64
C LEU A 330 -6.61 11.85 21.21
N GLU A 331 -6.98 11.02 20.22
CA GLU A 331 -6.69 11.20 18.80
C GLU A 331 -8.00 11.17 17.98
N PRO A 332 -8.92 12.13 18.18
CA PRO A 332 -10.25 12.13 17.54
C PRO A 332 -10.18 12.16 16.01
N TRP A 333 -9.11 12.73 15.48
CA TRP A 333 -8.83 12.74 14.06
C TRP A 333 -8.59 11.33 13.48
N LYS A 334 -8.06 10.35 14.23
CA LYS A 334 -7.88 8.97 13.74
C LYS A 334 -9.21 8.24 13.58
N ALA A 335 -10.12 8.42 14.53
CA ALA A 335 -11.48 7.91 14.40
C ALA A 335 -12.22 8.61 13.25
N SER A 336 -12.00 9.92 13.08
CA SER A 336 -12.57 10.70 11.98
C SER A 336 -12.02 10.30 10.60
N SER A 337 -10.72 9.98 10.48
CA SER A 337 -10.12 9.48 9.24
C SER A 337 -10.63 8.08 8.87
N GLY A 338 -10.82 7.20 9.85
CA GLY A 338 -11.47 5.91 9.64
C GLY A 338 -12.89 6.06 9.09
N ARG A 339 -13.69 6.96 9.66
CA ARG A 339 -15.03 7.28 9.15
C ARG A 339 -15.02 7.85 7.74
N LEU A 340 -14.10 8.77 7.46
CA LEU A 340 -13.96 9.31 6.10
C LEU A 340 -13.60 8.22 5.09
N ALA A 341 -12.72 7.28 5.46
CA ALA A 341 -12.38 6.14 4.61
C ALA A 341 -13.61 5.26 4.33
N GLU A 342 -14.42 4.95 5.36
CA GLU A 342 -15.68 4.20 5.18
C GLU A 342 -16.68 4.91 4.25
N VAL A 343 -16.75 6.24 4.33
CA VAL A 343 -17.62 7.05 3.45
C VAL A 343 -17.10 7.04 2.01
N LEU A 344 -15.80 7.21 1.82
CA LEU A 344 -15.19 7.18 0.49
C LEU A 344 -15.26 5.79 -0.15
N ASP A 345 -15.26 4.72 0.64
CA ASP A 345 -15.47 3.34 0.15
C ASP A 345 -16.86 3.09 -0.44
N LEU A 346 -17.84 3.97 -0.22
CA LEU A 346 -19.16 3.92 -0.86
C LEU A 346 -19.13 4.37 -2.33
N LEU A 347 -18.08 5.07 -2.75
CA LEU A 347 -17.96 5.62 -4.09
C LEU A 347 -17.44 4.57 -5.09
N PRO A 348 -17.84 4.64 -6.38
CA PRO A 348 -17.25 3.81 -7.42
C PRO A 348 -15.73 4.03 -7.54
N THR A 349 -14.95 2.95 -7.71
CA THR A 349 -13.47 3.03 -7.80
C THR A 349 -12.99 3.95 -8.92
N ILE A 350 -13.72 3.98 -10.04
CA ILE A 350 -13.43 4.88 -11.18
C ILE A 350 -13.54 6.35 -10.73
N LEU A 351 -14.56 6.68 -9.95
CA LEU A 351 -14.78 8.02 -9.40
C LEU A 351 -13.68 8.39 -8.40
N ILE A 352 -13.33 7.48 -7.48
CA ILE A 352 -12.23 7.67 -6.54
C ILE A 352 -10.92 7.96 -7.30
N SER A 353 -10.61 7.19 -8.33
CA SER A 353 -9.39 7.38 -9.14
C SER A 353 -9.34 8.74 -9.83
N LYS A 354 -10.50 9.26 -10.24
CA LYS A 354 -10.66 10.58 -10.87
C LYS A 354 -10.54 11.73 -9.87
N LEU A 355 -11.09 11.56 -8.67
CA LEU A 355 -11.13 12.57 -7.61
C LEU A 355 -9.89 12.61 -6.72
N LEU A 356 -9.12 11.51 -6.67
CA LEU A 356 -7.89 11.40 -5.89
C LEU A 356 -6.91 12.58 -6.13
N PRO A 357 -6.67 13.05 -7.37
CA PRO A 357 -5.88 14.23 -7.61
C PRO A 357 -6.44 15.49 -6.92
N GLU A 358 -7.76 15.68 -6.88
CA GLU A 358 -8.39 16.88 -6.32
C GLU A 358 -8.32 16.89 -4.79
N PHE A 359 -8.39 15.72 -4.15
CA PHE A 359 -8.18 15.57 -2.71
C PHE A 359 -6.75 15.93 -2.28
N CYS A 360 -5.79 15.84 -3.21
CA CYS A 360 -4.39 16.15 -2.99
C CYS A 360 -3.99 17.59 -3.36
N ASP A 361 -4.94 18.47 -3.71
CA ASP A 361 -4.64 19.85 -4.09
C ASP A 361 -4.36 20.73 -2.83
N PRO A 362 -3.16 21.34 -2.71
CA PRO A 362 -2.82 22.20 -1.58
C PRO A 362 -3.53 23.56 -1.54
N GLY A 363 -4.35 23.91 -2.54
CA GLY A 363 -4.85 25.24 -2.96
C GLY A 363 -5.14 26.39 -1.97
N ALA A 364 -4.99 26.25 -0.65
CA ALA A 364 -5.02 27.36 0.30
C ALA A 364 -4.22 27.12 1.61
N MET A 365 -3.39 26.07 1.70
CA MET A 365 -2.88 25.59 2.99
C MET A 365 -1.48 26.11 3.35
N ALA A 366 -1.33 26.62 4.58
CA ALA A 366 -0.02 26.96 5.14
C ALA A 366 0.88 25.72 5.31
N HIS A 367 2.18 25.85 5.07
CA HIS A 367 3.17 24.76 5.07
C HIS A 367 3.14 23.87 6.33
N VAL A 368 2.94 24.44 7.53
CA VAL A 368 2.91 23.70 8.80
C VAL A 368 1.68 22.79 8.91
N LEU A 369 0.55 23.20 8.33
CA LEU A 369 -0.69 22.42 8.32
C LEU A 369 -0.62 21.29 7.28
N TRP A 370 0.14 21.49 6.20
CA TRP A 370 0.30 20.50 5.13
C TRP A 370 0.94 19.20 5.60
N TYR A 371 1.99 19.26 6.43
CA TYR A 371 2.63 18.05 6.98
C TYR A 371 1.64 17.17 7.76
N LYS A 372 0.86 17.79 8.66
CA LYS A 372 -0.14 17.08 9.46
C LYS A 372 -1.25 16.54 8.58
N LEU A 373 -1.72 17.32 7.62
CA LEU A 373 -2.77 16.87 6.69
C LEU A 373 -2.28 15.69 5.84
N ARG A 374 -1.06 15.75 5.30
CA ARG A 374 -0.46 14.70 4.46
C ARG A 374 -0.53 13.34 5.12
N TYR A 375 -0.02 13.20 6.34
CA TYR A 375 -0.03 11.92 7.06
C TYR A 375 -1.46 11.44 7.29
N ARG A 376 -2.37 12.32 7.73
CA ARG A 376 -3.77 11.97 8.03
C ARG A 376 -4.55 11.55 6.78
N MET A 377 -4.32 12.21 5.65
CA MET A 377 -4.92 11.86 4.36
C MET A 377 -4.40 10.53 3.84
N LEU A 378 -3.09 10.30 3.89
CA LEU A 378 -2.52 9.01 3.50
C LEU A 378 -3.00 7.88 4.40
N LEU A 379 -3.18 8.14 5.69
CA LEU A 379 -3.80 7.19 6.62
C LEU A 379 -5.26 6.88 6.26
N THR A 380 -6.00 7.89 5.81
CA THR A 380 -7.39 7.72 5.32
C THR A 380 -7.41 6.81 4.10
N PHE A 381 -6.57 7.08 3.11
CA PHE A 381 -6.49 6.26 1.90
C PHE A 381 -6.01 4.84 2.19
N ALA A 382 -5.09 4.66 3.13
CA ALA A 382 -4.67 3.34 3.59
C ALA A 382 -5.81 2.56 4.27
N ASN A 383 -6.80 3.22 4.88
CA ASN A 383 -7.94 2.55 5.50
C ASN A 383 -9.04 2.16 4.50
N MET A 384 -8.98 2.62 3.25
CA MET A 384 -9.98 2.31 2.22
C MET A 384 -9.79 0.88 1.66
N ARG A 385 -10.90 0.19 1.41
CA ARG A 385 -10.91 -1.22 0.95
C ARG A 385 -10.62 -1.39 -0.52
N TYR A 386 -10.85 -0.39 -1.35
CA TYR A 386 -10.74 -0.51 -2.82
C TYR A 386 -9.59 0.29 -3.44
N ILE A 387 -8.67 0.80 -2.62
CA ILE A 387 -7.45 1.45 -3.09
C ILE A 387 -6.34 0.39 -3.21
N ASP A 388 -5.88 0.13 -4.42
CA ASP A 388 -4.72 -0.75 -4.63
C ASP A 388 -3.39 -0.05 -4.29
N ASP A 389 -2.29 -0.81 -4.37
CA ASP A 389 -0.94 -0.31 -4.12
C ASP A 389 -0.57 0.85 -5.08
N ASP A 390 -1.08 0.83 -6.32
CA ASP A 390 -0.80 1.84 -7.35
C ASP A 390 -1.45 3.19 -7.02
N HIS A 391 -2.71 3.16 -6.61
CA HIS A 391 -3.46 4.35 -6.23
C HIS A 391 -2.86 4.98 -4.97
N LEU A 392 -2.51 4.17 -3.96
CA LEU A 392 -1.87 4.67 -2.75
C LEU A 392 -0.50 5.30 -3.05
N ILE A 393 0.33 4.64 -3.87
CA ILE A 393 1.65 5.16 -4.26
C ILE A 393 1.50 6.47 -5.04
N LYS A 394 0.55 6.58 -5.98
CA LYS A 394 0.27 7.82 -6.72
C LYS A 394 -0.15 8.96 -5.80
N ALA A 395 -1.05 8.69 -4.85
CA ALA A 395 -1.47 9.67 -3.85
C ALA A 395 -0.27 10.12 -2.99
N TRP A 396 0.53 9.16 -2.53
CA TRP A 396 1.72 9.41 -1.71
C TRP A 396 2.72 10.30 -2.45
N LEU A 397 3.10 9.92 -3.68
CA LEU A 397 4.00 10.72 -4.52
C LEU A 397 3.45 12.11 -4.76
N LYS A 398 2.14 12.26 -4.97
CA LYS A 398 1.52 13.57 -5.15
C LYS A 398 1.63 14.44 -3.89
N PHE A 399 1.35 13.90 -2.71
CA PHE A 399 1.52 14.62 -1.46
C PHE A 399 2.98 14.96 -1.13
N GLU A 400 3.95 14.15 -1.59
CA GLU A 400 5.38 14.44 -1.44
C GLU A 400 5.91 15.42 -2.50
N ALA A 401 5.34 15.44 -3.71
CA ALA A 401 5.73 16.34 -4.79
C ALA A 401 5.22 17.78 -4.60
N VAL A 402 4.15 17.97 -3.82
CA VAL A 402 3.60 19.28 -3.52
C VAL A 402 4.56 20.03 -2.59
N VAL A 403 5.40 20.88 -3.19
CA VAL A 403 6.07 21.99 -2.50
C VAL A 403 5.04 23.12 -2.40
N PRO A 404 4.64 23.57 -1.20
CA PRO A 404 3.69 24.67 -1.08
C PRO A 404 4.23 25.90 -1.84
N ASN A 405 3.47 26.37 -2.83
CA ASN A 405 3.75 27.59 -3.61
C ASN A 405 3.55 28.87 -2.77
N THR A 406 3.89 28.84 -1.49
CA THR A 406 3.91 30.05 -0.67
C THR A 406 5.19 30.80 -0.95
N SER A 407 5.08 31.86 -1.75
CA SER A 407 6.06 32.93 -1.97
C SER A 407 6.56 33.64 -0.69
N ARG A 408 6.20 33.13 0.50
CA ARG A 408 6.66 33.54 1.83
C ARG A 408 7.49 32.47 2.56
N CYS A 409 7.82 31.35 1.92
CA CYS A 409 8.79 30.41 2.48
C CYS A 409 10.18 31.07 2.47
N TYR A 410 10.59 31.59 3.62
CA TYR A 410 11.98 32.00 3.89
C TYR A 410 12.95 30.99 3.29
N GLU A 411 14.01 31.48 2.64
CA GLU A 411 14.93 30.72 1.77
C GLU A 411 15.59 29.47 2.38
N GLY A 412 15.40 29.19 3.68
CA GLY A 412 15.89 27.99 4.36
C GLY A 412 14.94 26.79 4.48
N LEU A 413 13.64 26.91 4.14
CA LEU A 413 12.60 25.87 4.39
C LEU A 413 12.07 25.20 3.10
N ARG A 414 12.92 25.04 2.08
CA ARG A 414 12.50 24.54 0.75
C ARG A 414 12.17 23.03 0.68
N THR A 415 12.28 22.29 1.78
CA THR A 415 11.95 20.85 1.79
C THR A 415 10.94 20.55 2.87
N THR A 416 9.76 20.06 2.48
CA THR A 416 8.81 19.46 3.43
C THR A 416 9.50 18.27 4.10
N PRO A 417 9.52 18.19 5.45
CA PRO A 417 10.15 17.05 6.12
C PRO A 417 9.50 15.75 5.62
N PRO A 418 10.27 14.69 5.35
CA PRO A 418 9.71 13.40 4.96
C PRO A 418 8.80 12.87 6.07
N LEU A 419 7.84 12.01 5.71
CA LEU A 419 7.09 11.26 6.72
C LEU A 419 8.08 10.50 7.59
N SER A 420 7.84 10.53 8.90
CA SER A 420 8.60 9.70 9.82
C SER A 420 8.45 8.23 9.45
N THR A 421 9.43 7.42 9.78
CA THR A 421 9.36 5.97 9.52
C THR A 421 8.18 5.34 10.27
N ARG A 422 7.82 5.85 11.45
CA ARG A 422 6.63 5.41 12.20
C ARG A 422 5.34 5.66 11.44
N GLU A 423 5.12 6.90 10.97
CA GLU A 423 3.94 7.25 10.17
C GLU A 423 3.89 6.40 8.90
N SER A 424 5.04 6.15 8.26
CA SER A 424 5.13 5.30 7.07
C SER A 424 4.74 3.85 7.37
N CYS A 425 5.22 3.27 8.49
CA CYS A 425 4.82 1.93 8.92
C CYS A 425 3.31 1.84 9.18
N GLU A 426 2.73 2.85 9.84
CA GLU A 426 1.30 2.86 10.17
C GLU A 426 0.42 2.94 8.91
N ILE A 427 0.80 3.77 7.93
CA ILE A 427 0.12 3.83 6.62
C ILE A 427 0.19 2.47 5.92
N ILE A 428 1.38 1.86 5.85
CA ILE A 428 1.58 0.58 5.16
C ILE A 428 0.80 -0.55 5.86
N LEU A 429 0.87 -0.61 7.19
CA LEU A 429 0.17 -1.61 7.97
C LEU A 429 -1.35 -1.49 7.80
N ASN A 430 -1.89 -0.28 7.89
CA ASN A 430 -3.33 -0.06 7.70
C ASN A 430 -3.80 -0.43 6.30
N HIS A 431 -2.98 -0.13 5.28
CA HIS A 431 -3.22 -0.56 3.90
C HIS A 431 -3.24 -2.09 3.76
N TRP A 432 -2.30 -2.79 4.38
CA TRP A 432 -2.30 -4.25 4.33
C TRP A 432 -3.50 -4.88 5.03
N ILE A 433 -3.97 -4.26 6.12
CA ILE A 433 -5.16 -4.69 6.86
C ILE A 433 -6.43 -4.43 6.02
N SER A 434 -6.60 -3.22 5.46
CA SER A 434 -7.78 -2.84 4.68
C SER A 434 -7.93 -3.67 3.40
N GLN A 435 -6.80 -3.95 2.73
CA GLN A 435 -6.73 -4.79 1.53
C GLN A 435 -6.80 -6.30 1.83
N ARG A 436 -6.95 -6.70 3.11
CA ARG A 436 -6.98 -8.10 3.55
C ARG A 436 -5.76 -8.92 3.12
N TYR A 437 -4.60 -8.28 3.04
CA TYR A 437 -3.34 -8.97 2.77
C TYR A 437 -2.82 -9.73 4.01
N VAL A 438 -3.37 -9.39 5.18
CA VAL A 438 -3.10 -9.99 6.50
C VAL A 438 -4.39 -10.66 6.97
N THR A 439 -4.29 -11.85 7.56
CA THR A 439 -5.46 -12.59 8.06
C THR A 439 -5.98 -12.05 9.40
N ASP A 440 -5.07 -11.74 10.34
CA ASP A 440 -5.39 -11.14 11.64
C ASP A 440 -4.72 -9.77 11.79
N GLY A 441 -5.39 -8.74 11.23
CA GLY A 441 -4.87 -7.39 11.21
C GLY A 441 -4.79 -6.72 12.59
N ASP A 442 -5.75 -7.02 13.48
CA ASP A 442 -5.77 -6.44 14.82
C ASP A 442 -4.65 -7.01 15.68
N MET A 443 -4.40 -8.32 15.61
CA MET A 443 -3.28 -8.94 16.33
C MET A 443 -1.94 -8.41 15.83
N LEU A 444 -1.75 -8.29 14.51
CA LEU A 444 -0.54 -7.72 13.93
C LEU A 444 -0.31 -6.27 14.39
N ARG A 445 -1.34 -5.44 14.40
CA ARG A 445 -1.24 -4.04 14.86
C ARG A 445 -0.84 -3.96 16.32
N ASN A 446 -1.51 -4.72 17.19
CA ASN A 446 -1.19 -4.75 18.61
C ASN A 446 0.24 -5.25 18.86
N HIS A 447 0.68 -6.26 18.12
CA HIS A 447 2.04 -6.78 18.25
C HIS A 447 3.09 -5.79 17.75
N PHE A 448 2.84 -5.09 16.65
CA PHE A 448 3.72 -4.04 16.15
C PHE A 448 3.84 -2.88 17.15
N ASP A 449 2.71 -2.39 17.66
CA ASP A 449 2.68 -1.31 18.65
C ASP A 449 3.38 -1.70 19.97
N ALA A 450 3.24 -2.96 20.41
CA ALA A 450 3.92 -3.48 21.59
C ALA A 450 5.43 -3.68 21.39
N SER A 451 5.86 -4.00 20.16
CA SER A 451 7.27 -4.25 19.84
C SER A 451 8.07 -2.98 19.62
N MET A 452 7.38 -1.84 19.51
CA MET A 452 7.98 -0.53 19.30
C MET A 452 8.60 0.02 20.60
N PRO A 453 9.93 0.26 20.65
CA PRO A 453 10.54 0.93 21.80
C PRO A 453 10.02 2.38 21.87
N GLY A 454 9.60 2.83 23.06
CA GLY A 454 8.97 4.15 23.25
C GLY A 454 9.79 5.38 22.80
N VAL A 455 11.09 5.20 22.50
CA VAL A 455 12.04 6.29 22.12
C VAL A 455 12.57 6.12 20.68
N SER A 456 12.35 4.97 20.02
CA SER A 456 12.93 4.72 18.69
C SER A 456 11.99 5.18 17.58
N PRO A 457 12.48 5.85 16.51
CA PRO A 457 11.69 6.04 15.31
C PRO A 457 11.30 4.67 14.76
N GLY A 458 10.04 4.54 14.33
CA GLY A 458 9.49 3.29 13.80
C GLY A 458 10.37 2.67 12.74
N ASP A 459 10.25 1.36 12.60
CA ASP A 459 11.15 0.60 11.76
C ASP A 459 10.39 -0.32 10.83
N LEU A 460 10.66 -0.17 9.53
CA LEU A 460 10.13 -1.04 8.49
C LEU A 460 10.62 -2.49 8.65
N GLY A 461 11.82 -2.69 9.22
CA GLY A 461 12.33 -4.02 9.56
C GLY A 461 11.54 -4.66 10.70
N LEU A 462 11.18 -3.87 11.72
CA LEU A 462 10.34 -4.31 12.83
C LEU A 462 8.92 -4.64 12.35
N LEU A 463 8.35 -3.86 11.43
CA LEU A 463 7.03 -4.16 10.85
C LEU A 463 7.01 -5.55 10.21
N LEU A 464 8.02 -5.87 9.39
CA LEU A 464 8.14 -7.19 8.78
C LEU A 464 8.45 -8.29 9.83
N ALA A 465 9.21 -7.97 10.88
CA ALA A 465 9.45 -8.89 11.97
C ALA A 465 8.15 -9.23 12.73
N SER A 466 7.29 -8.23 12.94
CA SER A 466 5.96 -8.42 13.51
C SER A 466 5.08 -9.30 12.60
N VAL A 467 5.14 -9.11 11.27
CA VAL A 467 4.43 -10.00 10.32
C VAL A 467 4.90 -11.45 10.45
N ASP A 468 6.21 -11.70 10.58
CA ASP A 468 6.74 -13.07 10.78
C ASP A 468 6.34 -13.66 12.14
N ALA A 469 6.37 -12.86 13.20
CA ALA A 469 5.97 -13.25 14.55
C ALA A 469 4.49 -13.66 14.60
N CYS A 470 3.64 -12.93 13.88
CA CYS A 470 2.21 -13.22 13.76
C CYS A 470 1.88 -14.40 12.83
N ARG A 471 2.89 -15.08 12.27
CA ARG A 471 2.75 -16.20 11.30
C ARG A 471 1.99 -15.81 10.02
N GLU A 472 2.02 -14.54 9.67
CA GLU A 472 1.47 -14.02 8.43
C GLU A 472 2.45 -14.26 7.27
N LYS A 473 2.02 -14.00 6.02
CA LYS A 473 2.84 -14.26 4.82
C LYS A 473 3.99 -13.25 4.66
N CYS A 474 4.98 -13.31 5.55
CA CYS A 474 6.10 -12.36 5.65
C CYS A 474 6.86 -12.14 4.33
N TRP A 475 7.07 -13.20 3.53
CA TRP A 475 7.78 -13.06 2.25
C TRP A 475 7.01 -12.22 1.23
N VAL A 476 5.69 -12.44 1.13
CA VAL A 476 4.82 -11.66 0.24
C VAL A 476 4.78 -10.19 0.68
N GLN A 477 4.72 -9.94 2.00
CA GLN A 477 4.74 -8.58 2.52
C GLN A 477 6.09 -7.90 2.36
N SER A 478 7.19 -8.64 2.46
CA SER A 478 8.54 -8.13 2.18
C SER A 478 8.66 -7.70 0.72
N ASP A 479 8.19 -8.53 -0.22
CA ASP A 479 8.19 -8.20 -1.65
C ASP A 479 7.35 -6.97 -1.97
N ARG A 480 6.14 -6.88 -1.38
CA ARG A 480 5.26 -5.70 -1.52
C ARG A 480 5.89 -4.46 -0.94
N LEU A 481 6.49 -4.56 0.26
CA LEU A 481 7.14 -3.43 0.91
C LEU A 481 8.31 -2.91 0.08
N PHE A 482 9.20 -3.79 -0.38
CA PHE A 482 10.34 -3.38 -1.18
C PHE A 482 9.90 -2.82 -2.54
N ASP A 483 8.88 -3.39 -3.19
CA ASP A 483 8.30 -2.82 -4.40
C ASP A 483 7.76 -1.40 -4.16
N MET A 484 6.97 -1.22 -3.11
CA MET A 484 6.41 0.08 -2.74
C MET A 484 7.51 1.11 -2.46
N LEU A 485 8.55 0.76 -1.70
CA LEU A 485 9.68 1.66 -1.42
C LEU A 485 10.44 2.06 -2.69
N ILE A 486 10.66 1.11 -3.62
CA ILE A 486 11.32 1.39 -4.90
C ILE A 486 10.47 2.34 -5.73
N ARG A 487 9.16 2.09 -5.82
CA ARG A 487 8.21 2.92 -6.58
C ARG A 487 7.98 4.31 -5.99
N LEU A 488 8.10 4.45 -4.67
CA LEU A 488 8.12 5.74 -3.98
C LEU A 488 9.45 6.49 -4.14
N GLY A 489 10.45 5.91 -4.83
CA GLY A 489 11.78 6.50 -4.95
C GLY A 489 12.63 6.38 -3.66
N LYS A 490 12.13 5.71 -2.63
CA LYS A 490 12.82 5.49 -1.33
C LYS A 490 13.67 4.22 -1.32
N HIS A 491 14.29 3.90 -2.46
CA HIS A 491 15.11 2.69 -2.64
C HIS A 491 16.24 2.60 -1.58
N GLY A 492 16.82 3.72 -1.17
CA GLY A 492 17.84 3.76 -0.10
C GLY A 492 17.41 3.16 1.25
N GLN A 493 16.12 3.06 1.54
CA GLN A 493 15.61 2.43 2.78
C GLN A 493 15.57 0.90 2.71
N VAL A 494 15.61 0.30 1.51
CA VAL A 494 15.46 -1.14 1.32
C VAL A 494 16.58 -1.95 2.01
N VAL A 495 17.84 -1.51 1.89
CA VAL A 495 18.98 -2.18 2.54
C VAL A 495 18.96 -2.04 4.08
N PRO A 496 18.74 -0.84 4.66
CA PRO A 496 18.49 -0.70 6.10
C PRO A 496 17.37 -1.61 6.61
N THR A 497 16.23 -1.64 5.92
CA THR A 497 15.09 -2.51 6.27
C THR A 497 15.50 -3.99 6.26
N LEU A 498 16.24 -4.44 5.21
CA LEU A 498 16.77 -5.80 5.15
C LEU A 498 17.70 -6.12 6.33
N LYS A 499 18.65 -5.22 6.66
CA LYS A 499 19.57 -5.44 7.78
C LYS A 499 18.80 -5.63 9.08
N ARG A 500 17.81 -4.79 9.35
CA ARG A 500 17.02 -4.85 10.59
C ARG A 500 16.11 -6.07 10.64
N LEU A 501 15.46 -6.42 9.51
CA LEU A 501 14.74 -7.68 9.34
C LEU A 501 15.60 -8.90 9.76
N LEU A 502 16.83 -8.94 9.25
CA LEU A 502 17.78 -10.02 9.54
C LEU A 502 18.28 -10.00 11.00
N LEU A 503 18.46 -8.82 11.59
CA LEU A 503 18.79 -8.68 13.03
C LEU A 503 17.69 -9.22 13.93
N HIS A 504 16.42 -9.10 13.52
CA HIS A 504 15.28 -9.71 14.22
C HIS A 504 15.13 -11.23 13.95
N GLY A 505 16.08 -11.86 13.26
CA GLY A 505 16.09 -13.30 13.00
C GLY A 505 15.06 -13.75 11.96
N THR A 506 14.50 -12.82 11.19
CA THR A 506 13.48 -13.13 10.17
C THR A 506 14.10 -13.31 8.79
N PHE A 507 13.55 -14.26 8.02
CA PHE A 507 14.15 -14.74 6.78
C PHE A 507 13.44 -14.17 5.55
N LEU A 508 14.24 -13.68 4.60
CA LEU A 508 13.76 -13.35 3.26
C LEU A 508 13.96 -14.53 2.31
N HIS A 509 12.94 -14.86 1.51
CA HIS A 509 13.03 -15.94 0.53
C HIS A 509 14.01 -15.58 -0.62
N PRO A 510 14.84 -16.51 -1.13
CA PRO A 510 15.79 -16.24 -2.21
C PRO A 510 15.18 -15.67 -3.49
N LEU A 511 13.97 -16.14 -3.88
CA LEU A 511 13.26 -15.63 -5.05
C LEU A 511 12.78 -14.18 -4.86
N SER A 512 12.29 -13.86 -3.66
CA SER A 512 11.89 -12.50 -3.25
C SER A 512 13.09 -11.55 -3.26
N ALA A 513 14.23 -12.02 -2.73
CA ALA A 513 15.50 -11.31 -2.80
C ALA A 513 15.95 -11.08 -4.26
N ALA A 514 15.87 -12.09 -5.13
CA ALA A 514 16.24 -11.96 -6.55
C ALA A 514 15.34 -10.96 -7.30
N ALA A 515 14.02 -10.99 -7.05
CA ALA A 515 13.08 -10.03 -7.63
C ALA A 515 13.39 -8.60 -7.18
N THR A 516 13.65 -8.41 -5.89
CA THR A 516 14.04 -7.11 -5.32
C THR A 516 15.36 -6.61 -5.89
N ILE A 517 16.37 -7.48 -6.03
CA ILE A 517 17.66 -7.15 -6.64
C ILE A 517 17.48 -6.68 -8.09
N ASN A 518 16.63 -7.36 -8.88
CA ASN A 518 16.37 -6.96 -10.27
C ASN A 518 15.71 -5.59 -10.37
N LYS A 519 14.74 -5.29 -9.49
CA LYS A 519 14.10 -3.97 -9.42
C LYS A 519 15.10 -2.89 -8.98
N LEU A 520 15.89 -3.15 -7.94
CA LEU A 520 16.93 -2.23 -7.48
C LEU A 520 18.00 -1.99 -8.55
N ALA A 521 18.41 -3.02 -9.28
CA ALA A 521 19.45 -2.89 -10.31
C ALA A 521 19.03 -1.99 -11.48
N ALA A 522 17.72 -1.84 -11.72
CA ALA A 522 17.20 -0.89 -12.69
C ALA A 522 17.30 0.58 -12.20
N CYS A 523 17.35 0.80 -10.89
CA CYS A 523 17.41 2.14 -10.28
C CYS A 523 18.84 2.51 -9.85
N ASP A 524 19.49 1.65 -9.06
CA ASP A 524 20.80 1.87 -8.43
C ASP A 524 21.57 0.53 -8.31
N ILE A 525 22.58 0.37 -9.18
CA ILE A 525 23.44 -0.82 -9.23
C ILE A 525 24.27 -1.00 -7.93
N PRO A 526 25.00 0.02 -7.41
CA PRO A 526 25.68 -0.06 -6.11
C PRO A 526 24.78 -0.53 -4.96
N LEU A 527 23.55 0.00 -4.89
CA LEU A 527 22.62 -0.37 -3.83
C LEU A 527 22.14 -1.82 -3.98
N ALA A 528 21.79 -2.25 -5.19
CA ALA A 528 21.43 -3.64 -5.49
C ALA A 528 22.56 -4.63 -5.12
N TRP A 529 23.82 -4.25 -5.38
CA TRP A 529 24.98 -5.05 -4.97
C TRP A 529 25.15 -5.11 -3.45
N THR A 530 24.87 -4.00 -2.75
CA THR A 530 24.93 -3.95 -1.30
C THR A 530 23.84 -4.82 -0.68
N PHE A 531 22.62 -4.76 -1.23
CA PHE A 531 21.51 -5.65 -0.85
C PHE A 531 21.91 -7.13 -0.98
N TYR A 532 22.43 -7.52 -2.15
CA TYR A 532 22.90 -8.90 -2.38
C TYR A 532 23.95 -9.33 -1.35
N ARG A 533 24.95 -8.48 -1.06
CA ARG A 533 25.99 -8.79 -0.08
C ARG A 533 25.42 -8.93 1.33
N THR A 534 24.55 -8.03 1.76
CA THR A 534 23.89 -8.12 3.07
C THR A 534 23.07 -9.39 3.20
N PHE A 535 22.29 -9.73 2.17
CA PHE A 535 21.52 -10.98 2.13
C PHE A 535 22.43 -12.21 2.26
N GLN A 536 23.50 -12.30 1.45
CA GLN A 536 24.45 -13.42 1.49
C GLN A 536 25.19 -13.52 2.83
N GLN A 537 25.56 -12.38 3.44
CA GLN A 537 26.27 -12.36 4.71
C GLN A 537 25.45 -12.91 5.87
N HIS A 538 24.12 -12.89 5.83
CA HIS A 538 23.27 -13.36 6.93
C HIS A 538 22.47 -14.63 6.57
N ALA A 539 22.69 -15.16 5.36
CA ALA A 539 22.07 -16.39 4.88
C ALA A 539 22.70 -17.69 5.45
N HIS A 540 23.51 -17.60 6.50
CA HIS A 540 24.00 -18.77 7.27
C HIS A 540 23.05 -19.12 8.44
N TRP A 541 22.04 -18.29 8.70
CA TRP A 541 21.02 -18.54 9.70
C TRP A 541 20.11 -19.67 9.18
N VAL A 542 19.94 -20.72 9.98
CA VAL A 542 19.36 -22.01 9.57
C VAL A 542 17.88 -21.82 9.16
N PRO A 543 17.43 -22.38 8.02
CA PRO A 543 16.01 -22.33 7.64
C PRO A 543 15.13 -23.01 8.69
N ARG A 544 13.91 -22.49 8.91
CA ARG A 544 12.88 -23.20 9.69
C ARG A 544 12.70 -24.63 9.12
N PRO A 545 12.33 -25.64 9.94
CA PRO A 545 12.29 -27.05 9.53
C PRO A 545 11.39 -27.39 8.33
N THR A 546 10.52 -26.45 7.92
CA THR A 546 9.49 -26.64 6.91
C THR A 546 9.98 -26.58 5.46
N TYR A 547 11.19 -26.08 5.19
CA TYR A 547 11.73 -26.01 3.82
C TYR A 547 12.93 -26.97 3.66
N PRO A 548 12.97 -27.82 2.61
CA PRO A 548 14.09 -28.72 2.39
C PRO A 548 15.37 -27.91 2.16
N ARG A 549 16.29 -28.04 3.12
CA ARG A 549 17.57 -27.31 3.22
C ARG A 549 18.34 -27.26 1.90
N THR A 550 18.34 -28.36 1.15
CA THR A 550 19.03 -28.51 -0.13
C THR A 550 18.48 -27.60 -1.24
N LYS A 551 17.15 -27.41 -1.32
CA LYS A 551 16.54 -26.58 -2.36
C LYS A 551 16.74 -25.09 -2.10
N TRP A 552 16.70 -24.68 -0.83
CA TRP A 552 16.94 -23.30 -0.44
C TRP A 552 18.41 -22.90 -0.63
N GLU A 553 19.35 -23.75 -0.24
CA GLU A 553 20.79 -23.53 -0.44
C GLU A 553 21.13 -23.45 -1.94
N GLN A 554 20.58 -24.36 -2.77
CA GLN A 554 20.73 -24.30 -4.22
C GLN A 554 20.18 -23.00 -4.82
N GLN A 555 18.98 -22.56 -4.41
CA GLN A 555 18.37 -21.32 -4.89
C GLN A 555 19.14 -20.07 -4.43
N ARG A 556 19.68 -20.08 -3.20
CA ARG A 556 20.51 -19.01 -2.63
C ARG A 556 21.79 -18.84 -3.44
N ASP A 557 22.46 -19.94 -3.74
CA ASP A 557 23.72 -19.94 -4.46
C ASP A 557 23.53 -19.58 -5.94
N SER A 558 22.33 -19.78 -6.49
CA SER A 558 21.95 -19.40 -7.86
C SER A 558 21.21 -18.06 -7.98
N ILE A 559 21.11 -17.23 -6.92
CA ILE A 559 20.32 -15.96 -6.98
C ILE A 559 20.77 -15.07 -8.14
N LEU A 560 22.08 -14.92 -8.34
CA LEU A 560 22.63 -14.06 -9.38
C LEU A 560 22.35 -14.58 -10.79
N ASP A 561 22.07 -15.88 -10.96
CA ASP A 561 21.76 -16.46 -12.28
C ASP A 561 20.48 -15.85 -12.87
N GLY A 562 19.54 -15.47 -12.02
CA GLY A 562 18.32 -14.74 -12.37
C GLY A 562 18.46 -13.21 -12.40
N CYS A 563 19.62 -12.66 -12.04
CA CYS A 563 19.83 -11.22 -11.87
C CYS A 563 20.73 -10.58 -12.93
N ALA A 564 20.41 -10.79 -14.21
CA ALA A 564 21.21 -10.30 -15.33
C ALA A 564 21.46 -8.77 -15.33
N PRO A 565 20.47 -7.90 -15.04
CA PRO A 565 20.68 -6.45 -14.98
C PRO A 565 21.76 -6.05 -13.98
N LEU A 566 21.76 -6.64 -12.78
CA LEU A 566 22.78 -6.39 -11.76
C LEU A 566 24.16 -6.80 -12.27
N VAL A 567 24.30 -8.05 -12.72
CA VAL A 567 25.60 -8.62 -13.12
C VAL A 567 26.22 -7.85 -14.28
N ILE A 568 25.42 -7.46 -15.27
CA ILE A 568 25.88 -6.64 -16.40
C ILE A 568 26.21 -5.21 -15.94
N GLY A 569 25.35 -4.60 -15.13
CA GLY A 569 25.57 -3.26 -14.60
C GLY A 569 26.85 -3.13 -13.77
N MET A 570 27.19 -4.16 -12.99
CA MET A 570 28.41 -4.21 -12.19
C MET A 570 29.70 -4.19 -13.02
N VAL A 571 29.68 -4.73 -14.25
CA VAL A 571 30.87 -4.72 -15.14
C VAL A 571 31.28 -3.30 -15.51
N ASN A 572 30.29 -2.43 -15.73
CA ASN A 572 30.47 -1.04 -16.13
C ASN A 572 30.86 -0.12 -14.95
N ASN A 573 30.62 -0.57 -13.72
CA ASN A 573 30.97 0.19 -12.52
C ASN A 573 32.48 0.04 -12.20
N SER A 574 33.20 1.17 -12.14
CA SER A 574 34.65 1.21 -11.92
C SER A 574 35.07 0.78 -10.51
N SER A 575 34.17 0.91 -9.53
CA SER A 575 34.43 0.56 -8.13
C SER A 575 34.48 -0.95 -7.87
N LEU A 576 33.99 -1.78 -8.81
CA LEU A 576 33.85 -3.22 -8.62
C LEU A 576 34.88 -4.03 -9.43
N ASN A 577 35.62 -4.89 -8.73
CA ASN A 577 36.60 -5.78 -9.34
C ASN A 577 35.90 -6.98 -10.02
N LEU A 578 36.20 -7.24 -11.29
CA LEU A 578 35.68 -8.38 -12.05
C LEU A 578 35.94 -9.72 -11.36
N LYS A 579 37.05 -9.85 -10.63
CA LYS A 579 37.34 -11.05 -9.85
C LYS A 579 36.29 -11.31 -8.76
N ILE A 580 35.79 -10.25 -8.11
CA ILE A 580 34.75 -10.36 -7.08
C ILE A 580 33.42 -10.76 -7.72
N ILE A 581 33.09 -10.20 -8.90
CA ILE A 581 31.88 -10.53 -9.66
C ILE A 581 31.90 -12.01 -10.07
N LEU A 582 33.01 -12.48 -10.65
CA LEU A 582 33.16 -13.87 -11.06
C LEU A 582 33.13 -14.83 -9.87
N LYS A 583 33.78 -14.47 -8.76
CA LYS A 583 33.71 -15.24 -7.51
C LYS A 583 32.28 -15.33 -6.98
N ALA A 584 31.50 -14.24 -7.04
CA ALA A 584 30.11 -14.22 -6.59
C ALA A 584 29.19 -15.09 -7.48
N LEU A 585 29.52 -15.28 -8.76
CA LEU A 585 28.82 -16.20 -9.67
C LEU A 585 29.26 -17.67 -9.52
N GLY A 586 30.16 -17.97 -8.58
CA GLY A 586 30.76 -19.29 -8.43
C GLY A 586 31.74 -19.65 -9.56
N VAL A 587 32.18 -18.68 -10.36
CA VAL A 587 33.25 -18.87 -11.36
C VAL A 587 34.58 -18.78 -10.61
N GLY A 588 35.02 -19.91 -10.07
CA GLY A 588 36.29 -20.03 -9.35
C GLY A 588 37.48 -19.63 -10.22
N THR A 589 38.55 -19.12 -9.60
CA THR A 589 39.84 -18.99 -10.28
C THR A 589 40.38 -20.40 -10.51
N MET A 590 40.17 -20.94 -11.71
CA MET A 590 40.80 -22.18 -12.16
C MET A 590 42.31 -22.00 -11.97
N LYS A 591 42.91 -22.76 -11.04
CA LYS A 591 44.37 -22.77 -10.91
C LYS A 591 44.91 -23.39 -12.19
N SER A 592 45.54 -22.55 -13.02
CA SER A 592 46.30 -22.98 -14.18
C SER A 592 47.34 -24.00 -13.73
N GLY A 593 47.06 -25.28 -13.96
CA GLY A 593 47.95 -26.40 -13.68
C GLY A 593 47.94 -26.87 -12.23
N ARG A 594 47.12 -27.88 -11.92
CA ARG A 594 47.54 -29.10 -11.20
C ARG A 594 46.37 -30.08 -11.00
N SER A 595 46.67 -31.31 -11.40
CA SER A 595 46.03 -32.61 -11.13
C SER A 595 44.57 -32.84 -11.54
N VAL A 596 44.44 -33.87 -12.36
CA VAL A 596 43.25 -34.58 -12.84
C VAL A 596 42.62 -35.44 -11.72
N GLU A 597 42.96 -35.21 -10.46
CA GLU A 597 42.50 -36.07 -9.37
C GLU A 597 41.22 -35.56 -8.72
N ARG A 598 40.19 -36.39 -8.88
CA ARG A 598 38.79 -36.26 -8.42
C ARG A 598 37.94 -35.39 -9.33
N GLN A 599 37.48 -36.02 -10.41
CA GLN A 599 36.21 -35.68 -11.05
C GLN A 599 35.09 -35.83 -10.00
N GLU A 600 34.89 -34.80 -9.18
CA GLU A 600 33.57 -34.56 -8.60
C GLU A 600 32.61 -34.46 -9.78
N LEU A 601 31.52 -35.24 -9.75
CA LEU A 601 30.47 -35.27 -10.77
C LEU A 601 30.13 -33.84 -11.19
N VAL A 602 30.65 -33.41 -12.35
CA VAL A 602 30.47 -32.04 -12.82
C VAL A 602 29.00 -31.89 -13.20
N HIS A 603 28.22 -31.28 -12.32
CA HIS A 603 26.81 -31.08 -12.58
C HIS A 603 26.63 -30.15 -13.79
N PRO A 604 25.68 -30.46 -14.70
CA PRO A 604 25.38 -29.61 -15.84
C PRO A 604 24.91 -28.24 -15.35
N LEU A 605 25.46 -27.18 -15.95
CA LEU A 605 25.05 -25.81 -15.61
C LEU A 605 23.60 -25.58 -16.01
N GLN A 606 22.88 -24.82 -15.17
CA GLN A 606 21.54 -24.36 -15.50
C GLN A 606 21.56 -23.50 -16.78
N PRO A 607 20.60 -23.66 -17.71
CA PRO A 607 20.57 -22.90 -18.96
C PRO A 607 20.57 -21.38 -18.76
N GLN A 608 19.95 -20.90 -17.69
CA GLN A 608 19.91 -19.49 -17.31
C GLN A 608 21.32 -18.96 -17.01
N LYS A 609 22.13 -19.71 -16.25
CA LYS A 609 23.52 -19.38 -15.93
C LYS A 609 24.40 -19.35 -17.19
N VAL A 610 24.22 -20.30 -18.10
CA VAL A 610 24.93 -20.32 -19.39
C VAL A 610 24.60 -19.07 -20.22
N LYS A 611 23.32 -18.70 -20.32
CA LYS A 611 22.88 -17.50 -21.03
C LYS A 611 23.44 -16.23 -20.38
N LEU A 612 23.46 -16.16 -19.05
CA LEU A 612 24.04 -15.05 -18.29
C LEU A 612 25.54 -14.91 -18.54
N LEU A 613 26.31 -16.00 -18.44
CA LEU A 613 27.76 -15.99 -18.66
C LEU A 613 28.13 -15.55 -20.09
N ARG A 614 27.35 -15.97 -21.08
CA ARG A 614 27.52 -15.51 -22.48
C ARG A 614 27.27 -14.01 -22.62
N LYS A 615 26.20 -13.48 -21.99
CA LYS A 615 25.92 -12.04 -21.96
C LYS A 615 26.99 -11.26 -21.19
N LEU A 616 27.48 -11.81 -20.08
CA LEU A 616 28.54 -11.23 -19.27
C LEU A 616 29.84 -11.11 -20.06
N ALA A 617 30.22 -12.15 -20.81
CA ALA A 617 31.40 -12.10 -21.67
C ALA A 617 31.32 -10.97 -22.71
N LEU A 618 30.15 -10.79 -23.34
CA LEU A 618 29.90 -9.67 -24.25
C LEU A 618 29.98 -8.32 -23.53
N ALA A 619 29.35 -8.18 -22.37
CA ALA A 619 29.40 -6.94 -21.58
C ALA A 619 30.83 -6.58 -21.16
N ILE A 620 31.64 -7.57 -20.75
CA ILE A 620 33.06 -7.38 -20.44
C ILE A 620 33.82 -6.90 -21.68
N ALA A 621 33.57 -7.49 -22.85
CA ALA A 621 34.26 -7.10 -24.08
C ALA A 621 33.99 -5.64 -24.48
N HIS A 622 32.77 -5.13 -24.24
CA HIS A 622 32.37 -3.75 -24.55
C HIS A 622 32.76 -2.74 -23.45
N CYS A 623 33.40 -3.17 -22.36
CA CYS A 623 33.82 -2.27 -21.29
C CYS A 623 34.99 -1.39 -21.76
N GLU A 624 34.73 -0.11 -22.00
CA GLU A 624 35.72 0.87 -22.50
C GLU A 624 36.85 1.11 -21.49
N ARG A 625 36.49 1.21 -20.20
CA ARG A 625 37.38 1.65 -19.11
C ARG A 625 38.51 0.66 -18.75
N ARG A 626 38.53 -0.55 -19.30
CA ARG A 626 39.48 -1.61 -18.91
C ARG A 626 40.47 -1.94 -20.02
N ASN A 627 41.70 -2.25 -19.63
CA ASN A 627 42.77 -2.67 -20.54
C ASN A 627 42.38 -3.97 -21.28
N PRO A 628 42.59 -4.06 -22.62
CA PRO A 628 42.32 -5.25 -23.41
C PRO A 628 42.86 -6.56 -22.80
N ARG A 629 44.04 -6.55 -22.16
CA ARG A 629 44.60 -7.76 -21.51
C ARG A 629 43.71 -8.28 -20.39
N VAL A 630 43.13 -7.38 -19.60
CA VAL A 630 42.22 -7.73 -18.49
C VAL A 630 40.90 -8.27 -19.04
N LEU A 631 40.39 -7.68 -20.14
CA LEU A 631 39.16 -8.14 -20.80
C LEU A 631 39.34 -9.58 -21.32
N ILE A 632 40.39 -9.81 -22.10
CA ILE A 632 40.70 -11.12 -22.70
C ILE A 632 40.85 -12.18 -21.62
N ARG A 633 41.58 -11.89 -20.53
CA ARG A 633 41.76 -12.84 -19.43
C ARG A 633 40.43 -13.25 -18.79
N ASN A 634 39.55 -12.30 -18.51
CA ASN A 634 38.26 -12.61 -17.89
C ASN A 634 37.30 -13.33 -18.84
N ILE A 635 37.28 -12.97 -20.13
CA ILE A 635 36.49 -13.69 -21.16
C ILE A 635 37.01 -15.12 -21.30
N GLN A 636 38.33 -15.31 -21.28
CA GLN A 636 38.97 -16.63 -21.32
C GLN A 636 38.62 -17.46 -20.09
N HIS A 637 38.64 -16.89 -18.88
CA HIS A 637 38.19 -17.59 -17.67
C HIS A 637 36.72 -18.04 -17.77
N ILE A 638 35.82 -17.20 -18.32
CA ILE A 638 34.41 -17.56 -18.54
C ILE A 638 34.30 -18.71 -19.55
N ASN A 639 35.07 -18.65 -20.65
CA ASN A 639 35.07 -19.70 -21.67
C ASN A 639 35.63 -21.04 -21.15
N GLU A 640 36.67 -21.01 -20.31
CA GLU A 640 37.22 -22.20 -19.66
C GLU A 640 36.22 -22.80 -18.67
N TYR A 641 35.54 -21.96 -17.88
CA TYR A 641 34.48 -22.41 -16.99
C TYR A 641 33.32 -23.08 -17.75
N LEU A 642 32.84 -22.47 -18.85
CA LEU A 642 31.79 -23.08 -19.68
C LEU A 642 32.21 -24.44 -20.27
N ARG A 643 33.46 -24.56 -20.71
CA ARG A 643 34.02 -25.82 -21.24
C ARG A 643 34.17 -26.89 -20.18
N HIS A 644 34.52 -26.50 -18.95
CA HIS A 644 34.62 -27.43 -17.83
C HIS A 644 33.28 -28.11 -17.50
N HIS A 645 32.16 -27.43 -17.80
CA HIS A 645 30.79 -27.95 -17.64
C HIS A 645 30.17 -28.45 -18.96
N ASP A 646 30.98 -28.89 -19.92
CA ASP A 646 30.55 -29.48 -21.20
C ASP A 646 29.61 -28.60 -22.06
N VAL A 647 29.68 -27.28 -21.90
CA VAL A 647 28.90 -26.34 -22.73
C VAL A 647 29.64 -26.07 -24.03
N SER A 648 28.97 -26.34 -25.17
CA SER A 648 29.52 -26.08 -26.49
C SER A 648 29.88 -24.60 -26.70
N PRO A 649 30.99 -24.32 -27.43
CA PRO A 649 31.41 -22.96 -27.72
C PRO A 649 30.32 -22.24 -28.55
N HIS A 650 30.05 -20.98 -28.20
CA HIS A 650 28.93 -20.21 -28.73
C HIS A 650 29.41 -18.91 -29.41
N PRO A 651 28.77 -18.44 -30.50
CA PRO A 651 29.15 -17.22 -31.21
C PRO A 651 29.29 -15.97 -30.32
N SER A 652 28.50 -15.87 -29.25
CA SER A 652 28.62 -14.75 -28.29
C SER A 652 30.02 -14.65 -27.65
N ILE A 653 30.69 -15.78 -27.41
CA ILE A 653 32.03 -15.80 -26.80
C ILE A 653 33.09 -15.42 -27.83
N THR A 654 33.00 -15.92 -29.07
CA THR A 654 33.90 -15.55 -30.16
C THR A 654 33.73 -14.09 -30.58
N ARG A 655 32.51 -13.56 -30.58
CA ARG A 655 32.23 -12.11 -30.73
C ARG A 655 32.83 -11.29 -29.59
N ALA A 656 32.74 -11.75 -28.34
CA ALA A 656 33.39 -11.09 -27.21
C ALA A 656 34.92 -11.02 -27.37
N PHE A 657 35.56 -12.12 -27.79
CA PHE A 657 37.00 -12.12 -28.11
C PHE A 657 37.35 -11.19 -29.28
N THR A 658 36.54 -11.21 -30.35
CA THR A 658 36.71 -10.34 -31.52
C THR A 658 36.66 -8.88 -31.11
N HIS A 659 35.67 -8.49 -30.31
CA HIS A 659 35.56 -7.12 -29.83
C HIS A 659 36.75 -6.71 -28.95
N ALA A 660 37.15 -7.56 -27.98
CA ALA A 660 38.24 -7.27 -27.06
C ALA A 660 39.64 -7.23 -27.72
N CYS A 661 39.88 -8.04 -28.76
CA CYS A 661 41.18 -8.18 -29.41
C CYS A 661 41.34 -7.35 -30.69
N ILE A 662 40.27 -7.15 -31.45
CA ILE A 662 40.29 -6.57 -32.80
C ILE A 662 39.53 -5.25 -32.79
N THR A 663 38.21 -5.28 -32.59
CA THR A 663 37.34 -4.08 -32.72
C THR A 663 37.77 -2.95 -31.80
N LYS A 664 38.09 -3.25 -30.54
CA LYS A 664 38.53 -2.22 -29.58
C LYS A 664 39.84 -1.54 -30.00
N ASN A 665 40.77 -2.28 -30.60
CA ASN A 665 42.03 -1.70 -31.08
C ASN A 665 41.79 -0.81 -32.32
N ILE A 666 40.90 -1.23 -33.22
CA ILE A 666 40.47 -0.41 -34.36
C ILE A 666 39.83 0.90 -33.87
N LEU A 667 38.90 0.83 -32.90
CA LEU A 667 38.24 2.00 -32.32
C LEU A 667 39.22 2.97 -31.63
N HIS A 668 40.27 2.46 -30.99
CA HIS A 668 41.31 3.27 -30.35
C HIS A 668 42.48 3.63 -31.28
N LYS A 669 42.35 3.40 -32.59
CA LYS A 669 43.40 3.63 -33.59
C LYS A 669 44.75 2.98 -33.25
N SER A 670 44.72 1.79 -32.67
CA SER A 670 45.90 1.08 -32.20
C SER A 670 46.25 -0.13 -33.05
N TRP A 671 47.54 -0.48 -33.04
CA TRP A 671 48.04 -1.64 -33.78
C TRP A 671 47.47 -2.96 -33.22
N ILE A 672 46.99 -3.82 -34.11
CA ILE A 672 46.53 -5.17 -33.75
C ILE A 672 47.72 -6.15 -33.84
N GLY A 673 48.07 -6.78 -32.72
CA GLY A 673 49.10 -7.81 -32.69
C GLY A 673 48.71 -9.04 -33.54
N THR A 674 49.58 -9.44 -34.46
CA THR A 674 49.37 -10.53 -35.43
C THR A 674 49.08 -11.88 -34.77
N GLU A 675 49.79 -12.21 -33.68
CA GLU A 675 49.55 -13.44 -32.91
C GLU A 675 48.16 -13.47 -32.26
N ARG A 676 47.71 -12.34 -31.70
CA ARG A 676 46.39 -12.23 -31.07
C ARG A 676 45.27 -12.32 -32.10
N ALA A 677 45.44 -11.66 -33.25
CA ALA A 677 44.50 -11.75 -34.35
C ALA A 677 44.38 -13.20 -34.85
N ARG A 678 45.51 -13.87 -35.11
CA ARG A 678 45.54 -15.28 -35.56
C ARG A 678 44.87 -16.21 -34.55
N TRP A 679 45.10 -16.00 -33.26
CA TRP A 679 44.48 -16.78 -32.18
C TRP A 679 42.95 -16.58 -32.09
N VAL A 680 42.44 -15.36 -32.28
CA VAL A 680 40.98 -15.13 -32.31
C VAL A 680 40.36 -15.70 -33.57
N LEU A 681 40.99 -15.51 -34.73
CA LEU A 681 40.53 -16.03 -36.02
C LEU A 681 40.40 -17.56 -36.02
N SER A 682 41.34 -18.27 -35.37
CA SER A 682 41.23 -19.73 -35.23
C SER A 682 39.99 -20.13 -34.41
N LYS A 683 39.67 -19.40 -33.33
CA LYS A 683 38.45 -19.63 -32.54
C LYS A 683 37.17 -19.31 -33.33
N VAL A 684 37.15 -18.21 -34.10
CA VAL A 684 36.02 -17.82 -34.96
C VAL A 684 35.79 -18.88 -36.03
N LYS A 685 36.86 -19.38 -36.67
CA LYS A 685 36.80 -20.44 -37.68
C LYS A 685 36.15 -21.72 -37.15
N THR A 686 36.47 -22.11 -35.91
CA THR A 686 35.89 -23.30 -35.29
C THR A 686 34.40 -23.15 -34.92
N VAL A 687 33.93 -21.93 -34.60
CA VAL A 687 32.59 -21.73 -34.02
C VAL A 687 31.59 -21.09 -34.99
N GLU A 688 32.02 -20.12 -35.78
CA GLU A 688 31.19 -19.35 -36.73
C GLU A 688 31.46 -19.73 -38.19
N GLY A 689 32.52 -20.50 -38.46
CA GLY A 689 32.87 -21.02 -39.79
C GLY A 689 34.02 -20.27 -40.49
N ALA A 690 34.58 -20.90 -41.52
CA ALA A 690 35.74 -20.37 -42.26
C ALA A 690 35.45 -19.05 -42.96
N ALA A 691 34.29 -18.93 -43.61
CA ALA A 691 33.91 -17.71 -44.34
C ALA A 691 33.91 -16.45 -43.47
N VAL A 692 33.40 -16.55 -42.22
CA VAL A 692 33.39 -15.42 -41.26
C VAL A 692 34.81 -15.09 -40.79
N ALA A 693 35.65 -16.09 -40.58
CA ALA A 693 37.05 -15.89 -40.20
C ALA A 693 37.86 -15.24 -41.33
N ASP A 694 37.67 -15.65 -42.58
CA ASP A 694 38.39 -15.11 -43.73
C ASP A 694 38.00 -13.65 -44.02
N ALA A 695 36.71 -13.32 -43.89
CA ALA A 695 36.23 -11.95 -43.95
C ALA A 695 36.85 -11.07 -42.85
N LEU A 696 36.88 -11.56 -41.59
CA LEU A 696 37.48 -10.83 -40.48
C LEU A 696 39.00 -10.66 -40.64
N ALA A 697 39.69 -11.68 -41.18
CA ALA A 697 41.11 -11.61 -41.50
C ALA A 697 41.41 -10.51 -42.54
N THR A 698 40.58 -10.44 -43.59
CA THR A 698 40.68 -9.39 -44.61
C THR A 698 40.53 -7.99 -44.00
N THR A 699 39.56 -7.80 -43.10
CA THR A 699 39.37 -6.54 -42.38
C THR A 699 40.59 -6.17 -41.52
N VAL A 700 41.17 -7.13 -40.80
CA VAL A 700 42.39 -6.89 -39.98
C VAL A 700 43.57 -6.49 -40.86
N SER A 701 43.78 -7.18 -41.98
CA SER A 701 44.86 -6.87 -42.93
C SER A 701 44.69 -5.49 -43.56
N CYS A 702 43.48 -5.14 -43.98
CA CYS A 702 43.17 -3.81 -44.54
C CYS A 702 43.45 -2.70 -43.51
N TRP A 703 43.01 -2.88 -42.26
CA TRP A 703 43.29 -1.93 -41.17
C TRP A 703 44.79 -1.75 -40.90
N GLN A 704 45.55 -2.86 -40.86
CA GLN A 704 46.99 -2.80 -40.65
C GLN A 704 47.71 -2.07 -41.79
N GLN A 705 47.28 -2.27 -43.05
CA GLN A 705 47.81 -1.52 -44.20
C GLN A 705 47.49 -0.02 -44.11
N GLN A 706 46.27 0.34 -43.68
CA GLN A 706 45.89 1.74 -43.46
C GLN A 706 46.75 2.41 -42.38
N MET A 707 46.97 1.75 -41.25
CA MET A 707 47.83 2.26 -40.17
C MET A 707 49.28 2.44 -40.62
N LEU A 708 49.82 1.54 -41.45
CA LEU A 708 51.17 1.69 -42.01
C LEU A 708 51.26 2.91 -42.94
N ALA A 709 50.27 3.09 -43.82
CA ALA A 709 50.22 4.24 -44.72
C ALA A 709 50.03 5.58 -43.97
N GLU A 710 49.30 5.60 -42.85
CA GLU A 710 49.19 6.77 -41.97
C GLU A 710 50.50 7.08 -41.24
N ASN A 711 51.17 6.06 -40.68
CA ASN A 711 52.48 6.23 -40.04
C ASN A 711 53.55 6.72 -41.03
N GLU A 712 53.58 6.19 -42.26
CA GLU A 712 54.50 6.66 -43.30
C GLU A 712 54.24 8.14 -43.66
N LYS A 713 52.97 8.58 -43.70
CA LYS A 713 52.61 9.99 -43.91
C LYS A 713 53.04 10.88 -42.75
N ASP A 714 52.89 10.41 -41.51
CA ASP A 714 53.30 11.15 -40.32
C ASP A 714 54.83 11.21 -40.19
N ASP A 715 55.55 10.14 -40.53
CA ASP A 715 57.02 10.15 -40.63
C ASP A 715 57.52 11.09 -41.72
N LEU A 716 56.83 11.17 -42.86
CA LEU A 716 57.13 12.14 -43.92
C LEU A 716 56.83 13.59 -43.49
N ARG A 717 55.78 13.82 -42.69
CA ARG A 717 55.48 15.15 -42.09
C ARG A 717 56.50 15.56 -41.04
N ASN A 718 56.93 14.62 -40.19
CA ASN A 718 57.93 14.88 -39.15
C ASN A 718 59.36 15.01 -39.72
N ARG A 719 59.61 14.51 -40.93
CA ARG A 719 60.86 14.71 -41.70
C ARG A 719 60.84 15.92 -42.64
N ALA A 720 59.72 16.65 -42.73
CA ALA A 720 59.72 17.93 -43.45
C ALA A 720 60.68 18.91 -42.72
N PRO A 721 61.59 19.59 -43.42
CA PRO A 721 62.53 20.50 -42.78
C PRO A 721 61.79 21.63 -42.07
N LEU A 722 62.11 21.87 -40.80
CA LEU A 722 62.02 23.18 -40.18
C LEU A 722 62.98 24.10 -40.95
N ASP A 723 62.53 24.67 -42.07
CA ASP A 723 63.20 25.84 -42.61
C ASP A 723 62.20 26.83 -43.23
N LEU A 724 62.51 28.10 -43.01
CA LEU A 724 61.78 29.31 -43.40
C LEU A 724 60.61 29.74 -42.50
N ARG A 725 60.92 30.11 -41.26
CA ARG A 725 60.55 31.44 -40.72
C ARG A 725 61.63 31.92 -39.74
N GLY A 726 62.77 32.28 -40.30
CA GLY A 726 63.81 33.07 -39.66
C GLY A 726 64.33 34.14 -40.64
N ARG A 727 63.79 35.37 -40.50
CA ARG A 727 64.14 36.66 -41.16
C ARG A 727 63.53 36.93 -42.55
N ILE A 728 62.40 37.65 -42.60
CA ILE A 728 62.28 39.13 -42.62
C ILE A 728 61.01 39.50 -41.84
#